data_AF-A0A9D2AZ35-F1
#
_entry.id   AF-A0A9D2AZ35-F1
#
_cell.length_a   1.000
_cell.length_b   1.000
_cell.length_c   1.000
_cell.angle_alpha   90.00
_cell.angle_beta   90.00
_cell.angle_gamma   90.00
#
_symmetry.space_group_name_H-M   'P 1'
#
loop_
_entity.id
_entity.type
_entity.pdbx_description
1 polymer ?
#
loop_
_entity_poly.entity_id
_entity_poly.type
_entity_poly.pdbx_seq_one_letter_code
_entity_poly.pdbx_strand_id
1 'polypeptide(L)'
;MIKQILYTILSLLLLSTSITASCSKSVDKPVIEEPKPDEPEVEEKLQIKDVAVPNTLYVSTDKEFSISGKGFKDGDKLEMQNMDSGEKTTFSANSTDEQNIAFIYKSDLEENRYTLSILRGEEKQRLGVTTVIQVQNLDIADQEGMNIKGMVHVSGKGLAGVVVSDGFEVTKTDENGIYYLPSEKKNRYVFISLPSNYEALTKDRMPIIHKNLNESTETVEIRDFELKESPNDDYVLLVMTDLHLANRNNDINQFQNGFVKDINQTISEYKSQGKKVYGLTLGDLSWDLYWYSNRFSLKEYVQAMQAVEVDVFNVIGNHDNDPYHADDFTSENAYRAHIGPTYYSFNLGQTHYVVLDDTEYLNKGGSSGMIGDRDYNAKITQQQLDWLEKDLATLENPNQPVVIAMHIQLNRNPSLNASGEQVISRRLSNSQDFLNVIEKYNNINILSGHTHTNHRTSEKNGALKEHNIAAVCATWWWTGKSDYANNHISRDGSPGGYSVWEYQGNQHSYYYKSIGYPKDYQFRAYDLNKTHITAEKYTPSASAANKKKFEDSYAHGYVNPSDKNEVLINIWGYEAGWDIQVVENGAILKTTRVHDYDPLHIISYNAKRLNNNAQAGFATSKTAHLFKVQATSPTSTLEITVTDLFGKQYKQTMERPKELTYQM
;
A
#
# COMPACT_ATOMS: atom_id res chain seq x y z
N MET A 1 -64.86 -17.39 -21.87
CA MET A 1 -65.66 -18.31 -21.03
C MET A 1 -65.20 -18.09 -19.60
N ILE A 2 -66.03 -17.78 -18.59
CA ILE A 2 -67.16 -18.55 -18.03
C ILE A 2 -66.60 -19.81 -17.32
N LYS A 3 -66.70 -19.99 -15.98
CA LYS A 3 -67.44 -19.21 -14.95
C LYS A 3 -66.96 -19.49 -13.49
N GLN A 4 -67.47 -18.66 -12.53
CA GLN A 4 -67.56 -18.88 -11.06
C GLN A 4 -66.23 -18.83 -10.26
N ILE A 5 -66.12 -18.53 -8.95
CA ILE A 5 -66.99 -17.93 -7.88
C ILE A 5 -66.00 -17.37 -6.80
N LEU A 6 -66.07 -16.12 -6.28
CA LEU A 6 -66.87 -15.55 -5.16
C LEU A 6 -66.71 -16.32 -3.82
N TYR A 7 -66.50 -15.78 -2.61
CA TYR A 7 -66.16 -14.45 -2.02
C TYR A 7 -65.31 -14.76 -0.71
N THR A 8 -65.02 -13.94 0.33
CA THR A 8 -65.51 -12.63 0.82
C THR A 8 -64.48 -11.94 1.75
N ILE A 9 -64.25 -10.64 1.55
CA ILE A 9 -63.92 -9.51 2.48
C ILE A 9 -63.32 -9.82 3.90
N LEU A 10 -62.04 -9.41 4.06
CA LEU A 10 -61.47 -8.46 5.06
C LEU A 10 -61.52 -8.70 6.60
N SER A 11 -60.32 -8.79 7.19
CA SER A 11 -59.82 -8.31 8.52
C SER A 11 -60.68 -8.36 9.81
N LEU A 12 -60.17 -9.03 10.87
CA LEU A 12 -59.76 -8.35 12.13
C LEU A 12 -58.83 -9.21 13.07
N LEU A 13 -58.58 -8.68 14.27
CA LEU A 13 -57.46 -8.90 15.20
C LEU A 13 -57.62 -10.05 16.26
N LEU A 14 -56.47 -10.41 16.86
CA LEU A 14 -56.20 -10.79 18.27
C LEU A 14 -56.57 -12.19 18.86
N LEU A 15 -55.49 -12.93 19.17
CA LEU A 15 -55.07 -13.47 20.49
C LEU A 15 -55.72 -14.72 21.16
N SER A 16 -54.82 -15.50 21.77
CA SER A 16 -54.93 -16.29 23.03
C SER A 16 -55.35 -17.78 23.04
N THR A 17 -54.43 -18.61 23.58
CA THR A 17 -54.63 -19.88 24.36
C THR A 17 -55.30 -21.11 23.69
N SER A 18 -54.95 -22.38 23.98
CA SER A 18 -53.85 -23.02 24.74
C SER A 18 -53.91 -24.55 24.56
N ILE A 19 -52.78 -25.29 24.77
CA ILE A 19 -52.70 -26.77 25.08
C ILE A 19 -53.15 -27.70 23.91
N THR A 20 -52.52 -28.82 23.52
CA THR A 20 -51.34 -29.68 23.89
C THR A 20 -50.77 -30.28 22.58
N ALA A 21 -49.65 -31.02 22.48
CA ALA A 21 -48.68 -31.58 23.43
C ALA A 21 -47.26 -31.60 22.80
N SER A 22 -46.21 -31.78 23.61
CA SER A 22 -44.84 -32.03 23.11
C SER A 22 -44.00 -32.88 24.07
N CYS A 23 -43.53 -34.03 23.56
CA CYS A 23 -42.47 -34.90 24.08
C CYS A 23 -42.02 -35.82 22.91
N SER A 24 -40.78 -36.27 22.77
CA SER A 24 -39.51 -35.85 23.39
C SER A 24 -38.35 -36.64 22.74
N LYS A 25 -37.26 -35.96 22.31
CA LYS A 25 -35.86 -36.44 22.21
C LYS A 25 -35.05 -35.35 21.50
N SER A 26 -34.38 -34.48 22.26
CA SER A 26 -33.02 -34.68 22.81
C SER A 26 -31.95 -34.14 21.85
N VAL A 27 -31.91 -32.82 21.75
CA VAL A 27 -30.70 -32.06 21.43
C VAL A 27 -30.15 -31.57 22.76
N ASP A 28 -28.85 -31.74 23.01
CA ASP A 28 -28.25 -31.31 24.26
C ASP A 28 -28.33 -29.79 24.40
N LYS A 29 -28.89 -29.32 25.52
CA LYS A 29 -28.74 -27.92 25.93
C LYS A 29 -27.36 -27.75 26.57
N PRO A 30 -26.74 -26.56 26.49
CA PRO A 30 -25.61 -26.26 27.35
C PRO A 30 -26.02 -26.46 28.82
N VAL A 31 -25.15 -27.09 29.59
CA VAL A 31 -25.33 -27.22 31.04
C VAL A 31 -25.29 -25.81 31.63
N ILE A 32 -26.40 -25.41 32.23
CA ILE A 32 -26.37 -24.32 33.22
C ILE A 32 -25.73 -24.96 34.44
N GLU A 33 -24.47 -24.62 34.74
CA GLU A 33 -23.92 -24.92 36.06
C GLU A 33 -24.80 -24.21 37.10
N GLU A 34 -25.20 -24.93 38.15
CA GLU A 34 -25.70 -24.27 39.37
C GLU A 34 -24.60 -23.35 39.89
N PRO A 35 -24.94 -22.19 40.52
CA PRO A 35 -23.94 -21.34 41.13
C PRO A 35 -23.14 -22.17 42.14
N LYS A 36 -21.83 -22.29 41.90
CA LYS A 36 -20.90 -22.92 42.83
C LYS A 36 -21.05 -22.23 44.19
N PRO A 37 -21.07 -22.98 45.32
CA PRO A 37 -21.01 -22.34 46.63
C PRO A 37 -19.73 -21.51 46.69
N ASP A 38 -19.84 -20.33 47.31
CA ASP A 38 -18.89 -19.22 47.14
C ASP A 38 -17.43 -19.69 47.12
N GLU A 39 -16.76 -19.52 45.96
CA GLU A 39 -15.30 -19.46 45.98
C GLU A 39 -14.95 -18.31 46.94
N PRO A 40 -14.19 -18.57 48.01
CA PRO A 40 -13.99 -17.57 49.05
C PRO A 40 -13.38 -16.33 48.40
N GLU A 41 -13.99 -15.16 48.63
CA GLU A 41 -13.42 -13.89 48.19
C GLU A 41 -11.96 -13.87 48.60
N VAL A 42 -11.06 -13.88 47.61
CA VAL A 42 -9.63 -13.76 47.87
C VAL A 42 -9.44 -12.33 48.35
N GLU A 43 -9.43 -12.15 49.68
CA GLU A 43 -9.11 -10.86 50.29
C GLU A 43 -7.80 -10.37 49.68
N GLU A 44 -7.89 -9.33 48.85
CA GLU A 44 -6.71 -8.62 48.39
C GLU A 44 -6.04 -8.06 49.66
N LYS A 45 -4.95 -8.72 50.09
CA LYS A 45 -4.27 -8.40 51.35
C LYS A 45 -3.84 -6.94 51.39
N LEU A 46 -3.50 -6.42 50.20
CA LEU A 46 -3.46 -4.99 49.93
C LEU A 46 -4.88 -4.49 49.71
N GLN A 47 -5.32 -3.63 50.62
CA GLN A 47 -6.61 -2.97 50.56
C GLN A 47 -6.48 -1.60 49.88
N ILE A 48 -5.79 -1.51 48.73
CA ILE A 48 -5.79 -0.27 47.95
C ILE A 48 -7.19 -0.09 47.35
N LYS A 49 -7.80 1.09 47.54
CA LYS A 49 -9.20 1.38 47.19
C LYS A 49 -9.34 2.75 46.55
N ASP A 50 -10.51 3.01 45.94
CA ASP A 50 -10.87 4.28 45.28
C ASP A 50 -9.82 4.72 44.22
N VAL A 51 -9.25 3.75 43.50
CA VAL A 51 -8.11 3.98 42.60
C VAL A 51 -8.56 4.60 41.28
N ALA A 52 -7.93 5.71 40.90
CA ALA A 52 -8.10 6.34 39.60
C ALA A 52 -6.89 6.02 38.71
N VAL A 53 -7.03 5.01 37.84
CA VAL A 53 -6.10 4.77 36.73
C VAL A 53 -6.60 5.56 35.51
N PRO A 54 -5.81 6.48 34.94
CA PRO A 54 -6.21 7.19 33.72
C PRO A 54 -6.15 6.25 32.51
N ASN A 55 -7.04 6.46 31.53
CA ASN A 55 -7.02 5.74 30.24
C ASN A 55 -5.66 5.85 29.54
N THR A 56 -5.07 7.04 29.59
CA THR A 56 -3.76 7.38 29.04
C THR A 56 -2.91 8.06 30.11
N LEU A 57 -1.71 7.55 30.35
CA LEU A 57 -0.72 8.07 31.28
C LEU A 57 0.42 8.71 30.49
N TYR A 58 0.45 10.05 30.45
CA TYR A 58 1.56 10.80 29.87
C TYR A 58 2.74 10.81 30.84
N VAL A 59 3.93 10.46 30.34
CA VAL A 59 5.17 10.37 31.11
C VAL A 59 6.32 11.08 30.37
N SER A 60 7.34 11.47 31.13
CA SER A 60 8.51 12.19 30.60
C SER A 60 9.73 11.89 31.47
N THR A 61 10.93 11.80 30.88
CA THR A 61 12.13 11.30 31.56
C THR A 61 12.51 12.16 32.78
N ASP A 62 12.80 11.50 33.91
CA ASP A 62 13.09 12.10 35.21
C ASP A 62 11.99 13.04 35.77
N LYS A 63 10.78 13.07 35.19
CA LYS A 63 9.60 13.73 35.77
C LYS A 63 8.85 12.79 36.71
N GLU A 64 8.09 13.37 37.64
CA GLU A 64 7.19 12.65 38.53
C GLU A 64 5.82 12.40 37.88
N PHE A 65 5.25 11.23 38.10
CA PHE A 65 3.85 10.90 37.80
C PHE A 65 3.21 10.21 39.00
N SER A 66 1.90 10.36 39.17
CA SER A 66 1.16 9.83 40.33
C SER A 66 -0.02 8.95 39.93
N ILE A 67 -0.39 8.05 40.84
CA ILE A 67 -1.65 7.30 40.79
C ILE A 67 -2.45 7.65 42.05
N SER A 68 -3.69 8.09 41.88
CA SER A 68 -4.58 8.41 42.99
C SER A 68 -5.35 7.18 43.47
N GLY A 69 -5.60 7.09 44.77
CA GLY A 69 -6.17 5.95 45.48
C GLY A 69 -5.80 5.97 46.96
N LYS A 70 -6.47 5.17 47.78
CA LYS A 70 -6.29 5.14 49.25
C LYS A 70 -5.64 3.84 49.69
N GLY A 71 -4.78 3.91 50.70
CA GLY A 71 -4.17 2.74 51.34
C GLY A 71 -2.73 2.40 50.88
N PHE A 72 -2.13 3.25 50.04
CA PHE A 72 -0.71 3.21 49.71
C PHE A 72 0.17 3.42 50.96
N LYS A 73 1.44 2.99 50.91
CA LYS A 73 2.41 3.09 52.00
C LYS A 73 3.84 3.29 51.49
N ASP A 74 4.69 3.87 52.34
CA ASP A 74 6.13 3.91 52.13
C ASP A 74 6.69 2.52 51.79
N GLY A 75 7.46 2.43 50.71
CA GLY A 75 8.07 1.18 50.23
C GLY A 75 7.21 0.37 49.25
N ASP A 76 5.98 0.81 48.96
CA ASP A 76 5.20 0.28 47.82
C ASP A 76 5.92 0.51 46.48
N LYS A 77 5.66 -0.38 45.53
CA LYS A 77 6.21 -0.32 44.17
C LYS A 77 5.14 -0.53 43.12
N LEU A 78 5.27 0.12 41.98
CA LEU A 78 4.40 -0.08 40.82
C LEU A 78 5.06 -1.03 39.82
N GLU A 79 4.48 -2.20 39.62
CA GLU A 79 4.76 -3.04 38.45
C GLU A 79 3.88 -2.55 37.28
N MET A 80 4.53 -2.14 36.19
CA MET A 80 3.90 -1.97 34.88
C MET A 80 4.23 -3.19 34.03
N GLN A 81 3.21 -3.91 33.55
CA GLN A 81 3.38 -5.04 32.63
C GLN A 81 2.82 -4.71 31.24
N ASN A 82 3.70 -4.70 30.22
CA ASN A 82 3.35 -4.49 28.81
C ASN A 82 2.39 -5.60 28.35
N MET A 83 1.28 -5.23 27.70
CA MET A 83 0.23 -6.19 27.32
C MET A 83 0.55 -7.04 26.08
N ASP A 84 1.48 -6.61 25.22
CA ASP A 84 1.86 -7.32 24.00
C ASP A 84 3.10 -8.21 24.21
N SER A 85 4.16 -7.66 24.83
CA SER A 85 5.40 -8.40 25.08
C SER A 85 5.37 -9.21 26.38
N GLY A 86 4.48 -8.85 27.32
CA GLY A 86 4.45 -9.40 28.67
C GLY A 86 5.57 -8.92 29.60
N GLU A 87 6.46 -8.04 29.11
CA GLU A 87 7.60 -7.49 29.86
C GLU A 87 7.15 -6.65 31.06
N LYS A 88 7.98 -6.60 32.10
CA LYS A 88 7.68 -5.98 33.40
C LYS A 88 8.75 -4.99 33.84
N THR A 89 8.35 -3.75 34.07
CA THR A 89 9.18 -2.73 34.72
C THR A 89 8.60 -2.38 36.09
N THR A 90 9.46 -2.13 37.07
CA THR A 90 9.05 -1.85 38.46
C THR A 90 9.62 -0.53 38.96
N PHE A 91 8.75 0.41 39.29
CA PHE A 91 9.09 1.71 39.88
C PHE A 91 8.96 1.64 41.40
N SER A 92 9.91 2.20 42.14
CA SER A 92 9.76 2.38 43.60
C SER A 92 9.15 3.75 43.89
N ALA A 93 8.28 3.85 44.90
CA ALA A 93 7.66 5.11 45.28
C ALA A 93 8.71 6.21 45.53
N ASN A 94 8.46 7.39 44.98
CA ASN A 94 9.17 8.63 45.30
C ASN A 94 8.52 9.33 46.52
N SER A 95 7.20 9.31 46.58
CA SER A 95 6.41 9.76 47.74
C SER A 95 5.05 9.06 47.81
N THR A 96 4.42 9.09 48.99
CA THR A 96 3.04 8.63 49.25
C THR A 96 2.32 9.60 50.19
N ASP A 97 1.03 9.84 49.94
CA ASP A 97 0.12 10.52 50.86
C ASP A 97 -1.17 9.68 51.08
N GLU A 98 -2.19 10.23 51.75
CA GLU A 98 -3.45 9.50 52.04
C GLU A 98 -4.28 9.13 50.79
N GLN A 99 -4.02 9.79 49.66
CA GLN A 99 -4.80 9.76 48.42
C GLN A 99 -3.95 9.52 47.15
N ASN A 100 -2.62 9.52 47.23
CA ASN A 100 -1.73 9.34 46.08
C ASN A 100 -0.48 8.52 46.40
N ILE A 101 0.07 7.89 45.36
CA ILE A 101 1.44 7.38 45.29
C ILE A 101 2.11 7.96 44.05
N ALA A 102 3.34 8.46 44.19
CA ALA A 102 4.08 9.11 43.12
C ALA A 102 5.40 8.40 42.82
N PHE A 103 5.84 8.46 41.56
CA PHE A 103 7.01 7.77 41.02
C PHE A 103 7.76 8.68 40.06
N ILE A 104 9.10 8.58 40.03
CA ILE A 104 9.88 9.21 38.95
C ILE A 104 10.00 8.25 37.78
N TYR A 105 9.70 8.72 36.56
CA TYR A 105 9.83 7.94 35.34
C TYR A 105 11.30 7.85 34.90
N LYS A 106 11.92 6.67 35.03
CA LYS A 106 13.37 6.42 34.81
C LYS A 106 13.63 5.22 33.90
N SER A 107 12.77 5.04 32.91
CA SER A 107 12.71 3.88 32.03
C SER A 107 12.32 4.34 30.64
N ASP A 108 12.86 3.72 29.61
CA ASP A 108 12.34 3.86 28.24
C ASP A 108 11.30 2.77 28.02
N LEU A 109 10.01 3.07 28.25
CA LEU A 109 8.91 2.13 27.98
C LEU A 109 8.35 2.39 26.58
N GLU A 110 8.19 1.33 25.78
CA GLU A 110 7.44 1.41 24.53
C GLU A 110 6.06 2.00 24.77
N GLU A 111 5.60 2.90 23.88
CA GLU A 111 4.24 3.42 23.91
C GLU A 111 3.24 2.30 23.61
N ASN A 112 2.60 1.80 24.65
CA ASN A 112 1.73 0.63 24.59
C ASN A 112 0.76 0.63 25.79
N ARG A 113 -0.10 -0.37 25.86
CA ARG A 113 -1.00 -0.63 26.98
C ARG A 113 -0.27 -1.44 28.05
N TYR A 114 -0.38 -0.99 29.30
CA TYR A 114 0.24 -1.62 30.46
C TYR A 114 -0.81 -1.98 31.50
N THR A 115 -0.75 -3.21 32.02
CA THR A 115 -1.45 -3.54 33.27
C THR A 115 -0.65 -2.98 34.44
N LEU A 116 -1.31 -2.18 35.28
CA LEU A 116 -0.72 -1.57 36.47
C LEU A 116 -1.00 -2.44 37.70
N SER A 117 -0.03 -2.54 38.62
CA SER A 117 -0.19 -3.26 39.88
C SER A 117 0.73 -2.72 40.98
N ILE A 118 0.24 -2.67 42.22
CA ILE A 118 1.10 -2.39 43.39
C ILE A 118 1.70 -3.69 43.92
N LEU A 119 2.97 -3.63 44.29
CA LEU A 119 3.71 -4.63 45.04
C LEU A 119 4.09 -4.09 46.42
N ARG A 120 3.87 -4.88 47.47
CA ARG A 120 4.26 -4.56 48.86
C ARG A 120 4.80 -5.83 49.51
N GLY A 121 6.12 -5.96 49.59
CA GLY A 121 6.77 -7.21 49.98
C GLY A 121 6.47 -8.32 48.98
N GLU A 122 5.83 -9.40 49.42
CA GLU A 122 5.37 -10.52 48.57
C GLU A 122 3.94 -10.32 48.04
N GLU A 123 3.23 -9.28 48.49
CA GLU A 123 1.82 -9.06 48.14
C GLU A 123 1.70 -8.22 46.86
N LYS A 124 0.74 -8.58 46.00
CA LYS A 124 0.43 -7.89 44.74
C LYS A 124 -1.05 -7.60 44.63
N GLN A 125 -1.42 -6.42 44.16
CA GLN A 125 -2.79 -6.03 43.80
C GLN A 125 -2.82 -5.37 42.43
N ARG A 126 -3.81 -5.69 41.60
CA ARG A 126 -3.96 -5.10 40.26
C ARG A 126 -4.74 -3.79 40.37
N LEU A 127 -4.20 -2.70 39.82
CA LEU A 127 -4.87 -1.41 39.82
C LEU A 127 -5.77 -1.20 38.60
N GLY A 128 -5.35 -1.66 37.41
CA GLY A 128 -6.08 -1.43 36.18
C GLY A 128 -5.23 -1.62 34.93
N VAL A 129 -5.57 -0.90 33.87
CA VAL A 129 -4.84 -0.82 32.59
C VAL A 129 -4.79 0.64 32.16
N THR A 130 -3.64 1.09 31.64
CA THR A 130 -3.48 2.42 31.04
C THR A 130 -2.69 2.31 29.73
N THR A 131 -2.73 3.33 28.87
CA THR A 131 -1.82 3.51 27.74
C THR A 131 -0.70 4.45 28.16
N VAL A 132 0.55 3.99 28.16
CA VAL A 132 1.71 4.86 28.46
C VAL A 132 2.13 5.57 27.18
N ILE A 133 2.30 6.89 27.24
CA ILE A 133 2.73 7.74 26.12
C ILE A 133 3.87 8.65 26.59
N GLN A 134 4.98 8.65 25.86
CA GLN A 134 6.15 9.48 26.21
C GLN A 134 6.01 10.87 25.56
N VAL A 135 6.28 11.92 26.33
CA VAL A 135 6.26 13.31 25.87
C VAL A 135 7.46 14.09 26.39
N GLN A 136 7.98 15.04 25.61
CA GLN A 136 9.06 15.94 26.02
C GLN A 136 8.56 17.03 26.97
N ASN A 137 7.32 17.49 26.76
CA ASN A 137 6.76 18.62 27.49
C ASN A 137 5.35 18.30 28.02
N LEU A 138 5.26 17.93 29.30
CA LEU A 138 4.00 17.76 30.02
C LEU A 138 3.28 19.10 30.25
N ASP A 139 4.02 20.21 30.21
CA ASP A 139 3.57 21.55 30.61
C ASP A 139 3.00 22.37 29.43
N ILE A 140 2.72 21.75 28.27
CA ILE A 140 2.00 22.39 27.15
C ILE A 140 0.57 22.70 27.60
N ALA A 141 0.22 23.99 27.69
CA ALA A 141 -1.12 24.42 28.11
C ALA A 141 -2.21 23.98 27.12
N ASP A 142 -3.42 23.74 27.63
CA ASP A 142 -4.63 23.56 26.79
C ASP A 142 -5.05 24.88 26.14
N GLN A 143 -5.68 24.80 24.97
CA GLN A 143 -6.24 25.94 24.25
C GLN A 143 -7.73 25.72 23.97
N GLU A 144 -8.53 26.78 24.08
CA GLU A 144 -9.98 26.71 23.85
C GLU A 144 -10.28 26.25 22.41
N GLY A 145 -11.11 25.21 22.27
CA GLY A 145 -11.45 24.59 20.99
C GLY A 145 -10.42 23.57 20.46
N MET A 146 -9.27 23.37 21.12
CA MET A 146 -8.23 22.43 20.69
C MET A 146 -8.24 21.17 21.57
N ASN A 147 -8.23 19.98 20.95
CA ASN A 147 -8.29 18.69 21.67
C ASN A 147 -7.22 17.68 21.25
N ILE A 148 -6.30 18.09 20.37
CA ILE A 148 -4.98 17.46 20.20
C ILE A 148 -3.94 18.57 20.33
N LYS A 149 -2.86 18.28 21.06
CA LYS A 149 -1.65 19.11 21.17
C LYS A 149 -0.40 18.23 21.11
N GLY A 150 0.77 18.83 20.97
CA GLY A 150 2.03 18.09 21.05
C GLY A 150 3.22 18.87 20.51
N MET A 151 4.37 18.23 20.50
CA MET A 151 5.66 18.81 20.08
C MET A 151 6.33 17.94 19.01
N VAL A 152 6.66 18.54 17.87
CA VAL A 152 7.61 17.93 16.90
C VAL A 152 9.01 18.40 17.26
N HIS A 153 9.95 17.46 17.40
CA HIS A 153 11.27 17.77 17.95
C HIS A 153 12.41 16.92 17.36
N VAL A 154 13.63 17.42 17.52
CA VAL A 154 14.88 16.68 17.30
C VAL A 154 15.64 16.66 18.62
N SER A 155 15.75 15.49 19.26
CA SER A 155 16.44 15.32 20.56
C SER A 155 16.02 16.36 21.61
N GLY A 156 14.71 16.48 21.83
CA GLY A 156 14.09 17.42 22.78
C GLY A 156 14.03 18.90 22.36
N LYS A 157 14.61 19.29 21.21
CA LYS A 157 14.50 20.66 20.68
C LYS A 157 13.36 20.76 19.68
N GLY A 158 12.47 21.75 19.86
CA GLY A 158 11.34 21.97 18.96
C GLY A 158 11.75 22.27 17.52
N LEU A 159 10.97 21.77 16.56
CA LEU A 159 11.14 22.02 15.14
C LEU A 159 9.93 22.78 14.58
N ALA A 160 10.16 24.02 14.16
CA ALA A 160 9.13 24.94 13.69
C ALA A 160 8.68 24.67 12.24
N GLY A 161 7.46 25.09 11.90
CA GLY A 161 6.93 25.02 10.53
C GLY A 161 6.54 23.64 10.02
N VAL A 162 6.66 22.58 10.83
CA VAL A 162 6.28 21.21 10.45
C VAL A 162 4.78 21.10 10.33
N VAL A 163 4.30 20.59 9.20
CA VAL A 163 2.86 20.40 8.95
C VAL A 163 2.36 19.20 9.76
N VAL A 164 1.24 19.37 10.47
CA VAL A 164 0.59 18.34 11.28
C VAL A 164 -0.89 18.25 10.93
N SER A 165 -1.44 17.05 10.85
CA SER A 165 -2.81 16.80 10.37
C SER A 165 -3.46 15.56 11.01
N ASP A 166 -4.78 15.55 11.12
CA ASP A 166 -5.58 14.35 11.45
C ASP A 166 -6.27 13.72 10.23
N GLY A 167 -5.97 14.22 9.02
CA GLY A 167 -6.64 13.86 7.77
C GLY A 167 -7.92 14.66 7.48
N PHE A 168 -8.27 15.65 8.30
CA PHE A 168 -9.30 16.67 8.03
C PHE A 168 -8.71 18.07 8.15
N GLU A 169 -8.08 18.36 9.29
CA GLU A 169 -7.47 19.64 9.62
C GLU A 169 -5.96 19.61 9.43
N VAL A 170 -5.37 20.77 9.16
CA VAL A 170 -3.96 20.95 8.84
C VAL A 170 -3.45 22.17 9.59
N THR A 171 -2.35 22.02 10.31
CA THR A 171 -1.68 23.08 11.08
C THR A 171 -0.17 23.05 10.85
N LYS A 172 0.56 24.05 11.35
CA LYS A 172 2.03 24.05 11.40
C LYS A 172 2.51 24.26 12.83
N THR A 173 3.65 23.66 13.19
CA THR A 173 4.29 23.89 14.50
C THR A 173 4.82 25.33 14.65
N ASP A 174 4.77 25.85 15.88
CA ASP A 174 5.32 27.15 16.24
C ASP A 174 6.86 27.14 16.40
N GLU A 175 7.44 28.29 16.76
CA GLU A 175 8.89 28.46 17.03
C GLU A 175 9.45 27.51 18.12
N ASN A 176 8.59 26.93 18.95
CA ASN A 176 8.92 25.97 20.01
C ASN A 176 8.66 24.51 19.58
N GLY A 177 8.27 24.27 18.32
CA GLY A 177 7.86 22.96 17.81
C GLY A 177 6.47 22.51 18.24
N ILE A 178 5.67 23.36 18.89
CA ILE A 178 4.37 23.01 19.46
C ILE A 178 3.26 23.17 18.41
N TYR A 179 2.32 22.23 18.37
CA TYR A 179 1.11 22.32 17.53
C TYR A 179 -0.17 22.08 18.33
N TYR A 180 -1.30 22.51 17.75
CA TYR A 180 -2.66 22.28 18.23
C TYR A 180 -3.61 21.99 17.07
N LEU A 181 -4.58 21.09 17.27
CA LEU A 181 -5.64 20.78 16.29
C LEU A 181 -7.03 20.74 16.94
N PRO A 182 -8.07 21.30 16.29
CA PRO A 182 -9.48 21.20 16.69
C PRO A 182 -10.11 19.96 16.04
N SER A 183 -9.76 18.77 16.53
CA SER A 183 -10.03 17.51 15.82
C SER A 183 -11.36 16.87 16.20
N GLU A 184 -12.10 16.42 15.20
CA GLU A 184 -13.25 15.52 15.37
C GLU A 184 -12.83 14.07 15.70
N LYS A 185 -11.52 13.77 15.69
CA LYS A 185 -10.87 12.47 15.94
C LYS A 185 -11.40 11.29 15.13
N LYS A 186 -12.14 11.56 14.04
CA LYS A 186 -12.83 10.57 13.18
C LYS A 186 -11.90 9.46 12.69
N ASN A 187 -10.73 9.83 12.18
CA ASN A 187 -9.72 8.90 11.68
C ASN A 187 -8.96 8.13 12.77
N ARG A 188 -9.12 8.51 14.05
CA ARG A 188 -8.43 7.92 15.22
C ARG A 188 -6.90 7.97 15.16
N TYR A 189 -6.32 8.89 14.39
CA TYR A 189 -4.89 9.18 14.36
C TYR A 189 -4.60 10.68 14.19
N VAL A 190 -3.35 11.06 14.45
CA VAL A 190 -2.72 12.32 14.02
C VAL A 190 -1.38 11.99 13.37
N PHE A 191 -0.98 12.72 12.33
CA PHE A 191 0.27 12.51 11.59
C PHE A 191 0.98 13.83 11.25
N ILE A 192 2.27 13.74 10.93
CA ILE A 192 3.09 14.84 10.41
C ILE A 192 3.36 14.66 8.92
N SER A 193 3.44 15.77 8.18
CA SER A 193 4.18 15.78 6.92
C SER A 193 5.66 15.83 7.26
N LEU A 194 6.38 14.72 7.03
CA LEU A 194 7.82 14.64 7.33
C LEU A 194 8.56 15.78 6.60
N PRO A 195 9.26 16.69 7.29
CA PRO A 195 9.91 17.83 6.67
C PRO A 195 11.19 17.44 5.92
N SER A 196 11.53 18.20 4.88
CA SER A 196 12.75 18.05 4.08
C SER A 196 14.01 18.02 4.93
N ASN A 197 14.97 17.16 4.59
CA ASN A 197 16.22 16.93 5.34
C ASN A 197 16.05 16.39 6.77
N TYR A 198 14.91 15.73 7.06
CA TYR A 198 14.70 14.92 8.26
C TYR A 198 14.23 13.49 7.94
N GLU A 199 14.44 12.57 8.87
CA GLU A 199 13.90 11.22 8.88
C GLU A 199 13.17 10.95 10.20
N ALA A 200 12.03 10.25 10.15
CA ALA A 200 11.33 9.81 11.35
C ALA A 200 12.06 8.64 12.04
N LEU A 201 11.62 8.30 13.25
CA LEU A 201 11.85 6.97 13.80
C LEU A 201 11.16 5.90 12.93
N THR A 202 11.64 4.66 12.98
CA THR A 202 11.23 3.58 12.07
C THR A 202 10.85 2.32 12.85
N LYS A 203 9.69 1.73 12.57
CA LYS A 203 9.24 0.44 13.11
C LYS A 203 8.78 -0.45 11.97
N ASP A 204 9.21 -1.72 11.98
CA ASP A 204 8.81 -2.71 10.96
C ASP A 204 9.03 -2.26 9.50
N ARG A 205 10.14 -1.53 9.23
CA ARG A 205 10.47 -0.84 7.95
C ARG A 205 9.55 0.30 7.56
N MET A 206 8.70 0.80 8.45
CA MET A 206 7.78 1.91 8.17
C MET A 206 8.17 3.16 9.00
N PRO A 207 8.23 4.35 8.38
CA PRO A 207 8.41 5.61 9.11
C PRO A 207 7.25 5.88 10.07
N ILE A 208 7.56 6.17 11.34
CA ILE A 208 6.59 6.50 12.40
C ILE A 208 6.20 7.98 12.27
N ILE A 209 5.47 8.29 11.19
CA ILE A 209 4.93 9.63 10.91
C ILE A 209 3.56 9.88 11.55
N HIS A 210 2.97 8.88 12.21
CA HIS A 210 1.62 8.96 12.80
C HIS A 210 1.58 8.39 14.23
N LYS A 211 0.55 8.80 14.98
CA LYS A 211 0.22 8.31 16.33
C LYS A 211 -1.30 8.13 16.47
N ASN A 212 -1.74 7.04 17.11
CA ASN A 212 -3.15 6.76 17.32
C ASN A 212 -3.76 7.64 18.44
N LEU A 213 -5.05 7.97 18.30
CA LEU A 213 -5.88 8.74 19.22
C LEU A 213 -6.91 7.82 19.87
N ASN A 214 -6.95 7.82 21.20
CA ASN A 214 -7.66 6.80 21.98
C ASN A 214 -8.86 7.36 22.77
N GLU A 215 -8.85 8.64 23.12
CA GLU A 215 -9.89 9.26 23.95
C GLU A 215 -11.09 9.77 23.12
N SER A 216 -12.03 10.47 23.76
CA SER A 216 -13.13 11.18 23.09
C SER A 216 -12.69 12.57 22.58
N THR A 217 -13.58 13.27 21.87
CA THR A 217 -13.44 14.68 21.48
C THR A 217 -13.30 15.62 22.68
N GLU A 218 -13.89 15.26 23.83
CA GLU A 218 -13.91 16.07 25.05
C GLU A 218 -12.59 16.05 25.85
N THR A 219 -11.66 15.15 25.49
CA THR A 219 -10.40 14.95 26.20
C THR A 219 -9.23 15.41 25.34
N VAL A 220 -8.40 16.32 25.86
CA VAL A 220 -7.19 16.75 25.15
C VAL A 220 -6.17 15.61 25.13
N GLU A 221 -5.65 15.26 23.95
CA GLU A 221 -4.59 14.27 23.79
C GLU A 221 -3.26 14.92 23.41
N ILE A 222 -2.16 14.47 24.03
CA ILE A 222 -0.80 14.91 23.72
C ILE A 222 -0.14 13.87 22.80
N ARG A 223 0.47 14.28 21.69
CA ARG A 223 1.26 13.39 20.81
C ARG A 223 2.51 14.09 20.31
N ASP A 224 3.67 13.64 20.78
CA ASP A 224 4.96 14.16 20.34
C ASP A 224 5.55 13.32 19.21
N PHE A 225 6.35 13.96 18.35
CA PHE A 225 7.00 13.32 17.21
C PHE A 225 8.51 13.61 17.23
N GLU A 226 9.33 12.57 17.42
CA GLU A 226 10.78 12.69 17.26
C GLU A 226 11.21 12.49 15.81
N LEU A 227 12.03 13.42 15.34
CA LEU A 227 12.72 13.38 14.05
C LEU A 227 14.25 13.38 14.24
N LYS A 228 14.95 12.94 13.21
CA LYS A 228 16.41 12.98 13.09
C LYS A 228 16.80 13.90 11.94
N GLU A 229 17.74 14.82 12.17
CA GLU A 229 18.41 15.56 11.10
C GLU A 229 19.07 14.56 10.14
N SER A 230 18.73 14.65 8.86
CA SER A 230 19.14 13.65 7.87
C SER A 230 19.08 14.22 6.45
N PRO A 231 20.17 14.85 5.96
CA PRO A 231 20.21 15.45 4.64
C PRO A 231 19.81 14.45 3.54
N ASN A 232 18.78 14.80 2.77
CA ASN A 232 18.13 13.91 1.80
C ASN A 232 17.83 14.59 0.46
N ASP A 233 18.61 15.63 0.08
CA ASP A 233 18.60 16.22 -1.27
C ASP A 233 19.21 15.31 -2.38
N ASP A 234 20.05 14.32 -2.05
CA ASP A 234 20.50 13.28 -3.00
C ASP A 234 20.02 11.90 -2.52
N TYR A 235 19.03 11.36 -3.22
CA TYR A 235 18.34 10.14 -2.81
C TYR A 235 17.83 9.32 -4.00
N VAL A 236 17.47 8.07 -3.71
CA VAL A 236 16.80 7.17 -4.63
C VAL A 236 15.48 6.70 -4.02
N LEU A 237 14.39 6.84 -4.78
CA LEU A 237 13.09 6.28 -4.43
C LEU A 237 12.85 5.01 -5.26
N LEU A 238 12.60 3.90 -4.56
CA LEU A 238 12.29 2.60 -5.14
C LEU A 238 10.78 2.40 -5.08
N VAL A 239 10.11 2.60 -6.22
CA VAL A 239 8.65 2.61 -6.34
C VAL A 239 8.17 1.26 -6.85
N MET A 240 7.47 0.52 -5.99
CA MET A 240 7.01 -0.86 -6.23
C MET A 240 5.48 -0.94 -6.07
N THR A 241 4.84 -1.95 -6.64
CA THR A 241 3.37 -2.04 -6.68
C THR A 241 2.89 -3.47 -6.92
N ASP A 242 1.63 -3.76 -6.59
CA ASP A 242 0.92 -4.99 -6.94
C ASP A 242 1.74 -6.23 -6.51
N LEU A 243 1.99 -6.32 -5.20
CA LEU A 243 2.76 -7.38 -4.56
C LEU A 243 1.94 -8.65 -4.40
N HIS A 244 0.64 -8.54 -4.12
CA HIS A 244 -0.33 -9.66 -4.05
C HIS A 244 0.19 -10.90 -3.31
N LEU A 245 0.84 -10.70 -2.17
CA LEU A 245 1.31 -11.79 -1.34
C LEU A 245 0.09 -12.48 -0.70
N ALA A 246 0.02 -13.81 -0.88
CA ALA A 246 -1.21 -14.58 -0.68
C ALA A 246 -0.99 -16.02 -0.22
N ASN A 247 0.27 -16.49 -0.14
CA ASN A 247 0.65 -17.87 0.21
C ASN A 247 -0.10 -18.93 -0.62
N ARG A 248 0.00 -18.82 -1.95
CA ARG A 248 -0.84 -19.57 -2.92
C ARG A 248 -0.13 -20.05 -4.18
N ASN A 249 0.68 -19.19 -4.80
CA ASN A 249 1.21 -19.35 -6.16
C ASN A 249 2.71 -19.67 -6.18
N ASN A 250 3.30 -20.12 -5.06
CA ASN A 250 4.74 -20.01 -4.79
C ASN A 250 5.20 -18.54 -4.81
N ASP A 251 4.31 -17.62 -4.46
CA ASP A 251 4.48 -16.16 -4.42
C ASP A 251 5.53 -15.77 -3.37
N ILE A 252 5.41 -16.23 -2.13
CA ILE A 252 6.38 -15.96 -1.04
C ILE A 252 7.82 -16.35 -1.45
N ASN A 253 7.99 -17.48 -2.14
CA ASN A 253 9.29 -17.95 -2.61
C ASN A 253 9.83 -17.12 -3.79
N GLN A 254 8.98 -16.71 -4.73
CA GLN A 254 9.33 -15.80 -5.84
C GLN A 254 9.67 -14.39 -5.34
N PHE A 255 8.93 -13.91 -4.33
CA PHE A 255 9.21 -12.66 -3.61
C PHE A 255 10.57 -12.73 -2.93
N GLN A 256 10.82 -13.72 -2.07
CA GLN A 256 12.08 -13.84 -1.31
C GLN A 256 13.32 -14.06 -2.21
N ASN A 257 13.24 -14.96 -3.19
CA ASN A 257 14.43 -15.39 -3.96
C ASN A 257 14.61 -14.64 -5.28
N GLY A 258 13.55 -13.98 -5.77
CA GLY A 258 13.56 -13.09 -6.92
C GLY A 258 13.59 -11.63 -6.48
N PHE A 259 12.44 -11.09 -6.06
CA PHE A 259 12.26 -9.65 -5.80
C PHE A 259 13.17 -9.11 -4.68
N VAL A 260 13.11 -9.67 -3.47
CA VAL A 260 13.87 -9.19 -2.30
C VAL A 260 15.37 -9.21 -2.58
N LYS A 261 15.86 -10.28 -3.21
CA LYS A 261 17.26 -10.39 -3.66
C LYS A 261 17.65 -9.28 -4.65
N ASP A 262 16.80 -8.99 -5.62
CA ASP A 262 17.05 -8.00 -6.67
C ASP A 262 16.99 -6.55 -6.14
N ILE A 263 16.01 -6.25 -5.30
CA ILE A 263 15.86 -4.91 -4.71
C ILE A 263 16.93 -4.64 -3.66
N ASN A 264 17.31 -5.60 -2.82
CA ASN A 264 18.41 -5.41 -1.86
C ASN A 264 19.77 -5.24 -2.55
N GLN A 265 19.98 -5.85 -3.73
CA GLN A 265 21.13 -5.53 -4.57
C GLN A 265 21.08 -4.05 -5.03
N THR A 266 19.96 -3.59 -5.58
CA THR A 266 19.79 -2.19 -6.02
C THR A 266 19.95 -1.19 -4.85
N ILE A 267 19.40 -1.51 -3.66
CA ILE A 267 19.57 -0.73 -2.43
C ILE A 267 21.05 -0.66 -2.04
N SER A 268 21.76 -1.79 -2.08
CA SER A 268 23.20 -1.87 -1.75
C SER A 268 24.05 -1.07 -2.75
N GLU A 269 23.75 -1.17 -4.05
CA GLU A 269 24.42 -0.40 -5.10
C GLU A 269 24.31 1.11 -4.85
N TYR A 270 23.13 1.64 -4.53
CA TYR A 270 22.95 3.08 -4.26
C TYR A 270 23.50 3.52 -2.90
N LYS A 271 23.34 2.74 -1.83
CA LYS A 271 23.98 3.03 -0.53
C LYS A 271 25.51 3.04 -0.64
N SER A 272 26.10 2.19 -1.49
CA SER A 272 27.56 2.19 -1.74
C SER A 272 28.06 3.44 -2.48
N GLN A 273 27.18 4.16 -3.18
CA GLN A 273 27.46 5.45 -3.81
C GLN A 273 27.26 6.64 -2.84
N GLY A 274 26.88 6.38 -1.60
CA GLY A 274 26.61 7.40 -0.58
C GLY A 274 25.19 8.00 -0.63
N LYS A 275 24.33 7.55 -1.55
CA LYS A 275 22.95 8.05 -1.68
C LYS A 275 22.07 7.57 -0.54
N LYS A 276 21.12 8.42 -0.13
CA LYS A 276 19.93 7.98 0.60
C LYS A 276 19.08 7.07 -0.29
N VAL A 277 18.37 6.11 0.29
CA VAL A 277 17.46 5.22 -0.43
C VAL A 277 16.20 5.05 0.40
N TYR A 278 15.04 5.16 -0.25
CA TYR A 278 13.70 5.01 0.35
C TYR A 278 12.83 4.11 -0.52
N GLY A 279 11.86 3.42 0.07
CA GLY A 279 10.84 2.65 -0.64
C GLY A 279 9.50 3.38 -0.68
N LEU A 280 8.72 3.13 -1.73
CA LEU A 280 7.31 3.51 -1.83
C LEU A 280 6.53 2.35 -2.45
N THR A 281 5.50 1.85 -1.77
CA THR A 281 4.53 0.92 -2.37
C THR A 281 3.31 1.69 -2.90
N LEU A 282 2.74 1.26 -4.02
CA LEU A 282 1.52 1.84 -4.62
C LEU A 282 0.29 0.92 -4.45
N GLY A 283 0.15 0.32 -3.27
CA GLY A 283 -0.96 -0.58 -2.94
C GLY A 283 -0.85 -2.00 -3.50
N ASP A 284 -1.89 -2.78 -3.20
CA ASP A 284 -2.01 -4.23 -3.42
C ASP A 284 -0.83 -4.99 -2.80
N LEU A 285 -0.61 -4.68 -1.52
CA LEU A 285 0.44 -5.20 -0.65
C LEU A 285 0.21 -6.68 -0.36
N SER A 286 -1.06 -7.03 -0.16
CA SER A 286 -1.58 -8.37 0.14
C SER A 286 -2.69 -8.77 -0.84
N TRP A 287 -3.39 -9.89 -0.60
CA TRP A 287 -4.57 -10.24 -1.37
C TRP A 287 -5.74 -10.64 -0.45
N ASP A 288 -6.65 -9.69 -0.20
CA ASP A 288 -7.94 -9.82 0.53
C ASP A 288 -8.56 -11.23 0.57
N LEU A 289 -8.76 -11.86 -0.59
CA LEU A 289 -9.37 -13.17 -0.81
C LEU A 289 -8.67 -14.31 -0.04
N TYR A 290 -7.40 -14.11 0.29
CA TYR A 290 -6.51 -15.08 0.93
C TYR A 290 -6.10 -14.70 2.35
N TRP A 291 -6.49 -13.53 2.86
CA TRP A 291 -6.27 -13.11 4.26
C TRP A 291 -6.72 -14.18 5.25
N TYR A 292 -7.97 -14.61 5.15
CA TYR A 292 -8.56 -15.59 6.08
C TYR A 292 -8.31 -17.04 5.68
N SER A 293 -8.31 -17.34 4.37
CA SER A 293 -8.24 -18.71 3.87
C SER A 293 -6.81 -19.28 3.86
N ASN A 294 -5.81 -18.46 3.56
CA ASN A 294 -4.39 -18.85 3.57
C ASN A 294 -3.59 -18.26 4.74
N ARG A 295 -4.23 -17.42 5.59
CA ARG A 295 -3.60 -16.69 6.71
C ARG A 295 -2.47 -15.79 6.24
N PHE A 296 -2.75 -14.96 5.23
CA PHE A 296 -1.81 -13.97 4.71
C PHE A 296 -2.51 -12.62 4.53
N SER A 297 -2.51 -11.81 5.58
CA SER A 297 -3.08 -10.46 5.66
C SER A 297 -1.99 -9.39 5.57
N LEU A 298 -2.37 -8.12 5.77
CA LEU A 298 -1.42 -7.01 5.92
C LEU A 298 -0.37 -7.25 7.02
N LYS A 299 -0.72 -7.98 8.09
CA LYS A 299 0.23 -8.35 9.15
C LYS A 299 1.36 -9.23 8.63
N GLU A 300 1.04 -10.24 7.83
CA GLU A 300 2.02 -11.15 7.24
C GLU A 300 2.80 -10.48 6.09
N TYR A 301 2.19 -9.51 5.40
CA TYR A 301 2.89 -8.62 4.48
C TYR A 301 3.96 -7.78 5.20
N VAL A 302 3.64 -7.13 6.33
CA VAL A 302 4.62 -6.35 7.12
C VAL A 302 5.80 -7.23 7.54
N GLN A 303 5.53 -8.45 8.02
CA GLN A 303 6.58 -9.42 8.36
C GLN A 303 7.45 -9.80 7.15
N ALA A 304 6.86 -9.97 5.96
CA ALA A 304 7.60 -10.28 4.74
C ALA A 304 8.47 -9.09 4.27
N MET A 305 8.00 -7.85 4.43
CA MET A 305 8.71 -6.64 4.02
C MET A 305 9.92 -6.29 4.89
N GLN A 306 10.04 -6.81 6.13
CA GLN A 306 11.24 -6.62 6.94
C GLN A 306 12.54 -7.08 6.23
N ALA A 307 12.42 -8.04 5.31
CA ALA A 307 13.51 -8.55 4.48
C ALA A 307 13.97 -7.57 3.38
N VAL A 308 13.20 -6.52 3.06
CA VAL A 308 13.64 -5.43 2.20
C VAL A 308 14.48 -4.46 3.04
N GLU A 309 15.69 -4.13 2.58
CA GLU A 309 16.69 -3.41 3.38
C GLU A 309 16.56 -1.88 3.29
N VAL A 310 15.34 -1.38 3.19
CA VAL A 310 15.01 0.06 3.14
C VAL A 310 13.71 0.32 3.90
N ASP A 311 13.54 1.53 4.41
CA ASP A 311 12.28 1.97 5.00
C ASP A 311 11.31 2.44 3.90
N VAL A 312 10.04 2.14 4.07
CA VAL A 312 9.02 2.09 3.03
C VAL A 312 7.79 2.91 3.44
N PHE A 313 7.45 3.90 2.63
CA PHE A 313 6.14 4.55 2.65
C PHE A 313 5.13 3.67 1.91
N ASN A 314 3.88 3.61 2.37
CA ASN A 314 2.85 2.75 1.81
C ASN A 314 1.59 3.51 1.39
N VAL A 315 1.11 3.19 0.19
CA VAL A 315 -0.24 3.50 -0.32
C VAL A 315 -1.13 2.27 -0.11
N ILE A 316 -2.43 2.47 0.11
CA ILE A 316 -3.43 1.38 0.17
C ILE A 316 -3.92 1.00 -1.24
N GLY A 317 -4.06 -0.29 -1.54
CA GLY A 317 -4.66 -0.77 -2.79
C GLY A 317 -6.01 -1.46 -2.62
N ASN A 318 -6.67 -1.78 -3.73
CA ASN A 318 -8.04 -2.29 -3.67
C ASN A 318 -8.15 -3.72 -3.10
N HIS A 319 -7.04 -4.44 -2.92
CA HIS A 319 -6.97 -5.75 -2.27
C HIS A 319 -6.39 -5.70 -0.85
N ASP A 320 -6.21 -4.50 -0.28
CA ASP A 320 -5.74 -4.27 1.08
C ASP A 320 -6.85 -3.87 2.07
N ASN A 321 -8.12 -3.92 1.64
CA ASN A 321 -9.31 -3.66 2.45
C ASN A 321 -9.95 -4.96 2.99
N ASP A 322 -10.38 -4.98 4.24
CA ASP A 322 -10.89 -6.20 4.89
C ASP A 322 -12.18 -6.72 4.22
N PRO A 323 -12.18 -7.92 3.62
CA PRO A 323 -13.32 -8.45 2.90
C PRO A 323 -14.49 -8.90 3.82
N TYR A 324 -14.32 -8.86 5.15
CA TYR A 324 -15.38 -9.08 6.13
C TYR A 324 -16.11 -7.78 6.56
N HIS A 325 -15.73 -6.63 6.02
CA HIS A 325 -16.36 -5.33 6.30
C HIS A 325 -17.07 -4.79 5.06
N ALA A 326 -18.30 -4.31 5.21
CA ALA A 326 -19.19 -3.99 4.08
C ALA A 326 -18.99 -2.57 3.50
N ASP A 327 -18.52 -1.65 4.34
CA ASP A 327 -18.29 -0.25 4.00
C ASP A 327 -16.79 0.06 3.92
N ASP A 328 -16.48 0.97 3.00
CA ASP A 328 -15.26 1.76 2.84
C ASP A 328 -14.48 1.91 4.16
N PHE A 329 -14.95 2.80 5.03
CA PHE A 329 -14.22 3.21 6.23
C PHE A 329 -13.94 2.07 7.21
N THR A 330 -14.86 1.13 7.45
CA THR A 330 -14.55 0.03 8.39
C THR A 330 -13.68 -1.08 7.78
N SER A 331 -13.59 -1.18 6.46
CA SER A 331 -12.69 -2.13 5.78
C SER A 331 -11.22 -1.74 5.82
N GLU A 332 -10.93 -0.43 5.80
CA GLU A 332 -9.58 0.14 6.00
C GLU A 332 -8.99 -0.15 7.40
N ASN A 333 -9.79 -0.60 8.38
CA ASN A 333 -9.33 -0.74 9.78
C ASN A 333 -8.10 -1.63 9.92
N ALA A 334 -8.00 -2.70 9.12
CA ALA A 334 -6.83 -3.58 9.12
C ALA A 334 -5.57 -2.85 8.58
N TYR A 335 -5.74 -1.94 7.62
CA TYR A 335 -4.65 -1.10 7.11
C TYR A 335 -4.20 -0.08 8.15
N ARG A 336 -5.14 0.64 8.78
CA ARG A 336 -4.82 1.61 9.84
C ARG A 336 -4.21 0.97 11.10
N ALA A 337 -4.54 -0.30 11.38
CA ALA A 337 -3.99 -1.04 12.52
C ALA A 337 -2.60 -1.66 12.28
N HIS A 338 -2.16 -1.79 11.01
CA HIS A 338 -0.92 -2.51 10.66
C HIS A 338 0.07 -1.72 9.80
N ILE A 339 -0.39 -0.65 9.11
CA ILE A 339 0.41 0.17 8.20
C ILE A 339 0.39 1.64 8.66
N GLY A 340 -0.80 2.26 8.75
CA GLY A 340 -0.98 3.65 9.16
C GLY A 340 -2.10 4.37 8.41
N PRO A 341 -2.07 5.72 8.33
CA PRO A 341 -3.03 6.51 7.56
C PRO A 341 -3.11 6.04 6.10
N THR A 342 -4.34 5.99 5.56
CA THR A 342 -4.61 5.63 4.15
C THR A 342 -4.25 6.76 3.18
N TYR A 343 -4.16 8.00 3.67
CA TYR A 343 -3.64 9.17 2.97
C TYR A 343 -2.86 10.08 3.93
N TYR A 344 -1.78 10.70 3.43
CA TYR A 344 -0.85 11.55 4.19
C TYR A 344 0.14 12.23 3.23
N SER A 345 0.98 13.14 3.72
CA SER A 345 2.06 13.76 2.94
C SER A 345 3.43 13.60 3.60
N PHE A 346 4.51 13.81 2.86
CA PHE A 346 5.89 13.85 3.34
C PHE A 346 6.81 14.58 2.34
N ASN A 347 8.05 14.89 2.72
CA ASN A 347 9.02 15.54 1.84
C ASN A 347 10.35 14.79 1.86
N LEU A 348 10.98 14.63 0.69
CA LEU A 348 12.35 14.12 0.55
C LEU A 348 13.11 15.09 -0.37
N GLY A 349 14.23 15.64 0.11
CA GLY A 349 14.91 16.76 -0.54
C GLY A 349 13.93 17.92 -0.79
N GLN A 350 13.88 18.39 -2.03
CA GLN A 350 12.97 19.45 -2.46
C GLN A 350 11.61 18.93 -3.00
N THR A 351 11.39 17.62 -3.04
CA THR A 351 10.15 17.02 -3.56
C THR A 351 9.13 16.83 -2.45
N HIS A 352 7.92 17.33 -2.67
CA HIS A 352 6.76 17.05 -1.83
C HIS A 352 6.04 15.79 -2.34
N TYR A 353 5.70 14.88 -1.44
CA TYR A 353 5.02 13.62 -1.71
C TYR A 353 3.66 13.61 -1.03
N VAL A 354 2.64 13.21 -1.77
CA VAL A 354 1.28 12.97 -1.27
C VAL A 354 0.94 11.51 -1.52
N VAL A 355 0.48 10.80 -0.49
CA VAL A 355 -0.17 9.50 -0.59
C VAL A 355 -1.68 9.71 -0.48
N LEU A 356 -2.44 9.14 -1.42
CA LEU A 356 -3.91 9.21 -1.46
C LEU A 356 -4.50 7.80 -1.56
N ASP A 357 -5.66 7.62 -0.94
CA ASP A 357 -6.53 6.47 -1.21
C ASP A 357 -7.55 6.87 -2.29
N ASP A 358 -7.45 6.23 -3.45
CA ASP A 358 -8.38 6.44 -4.55
C ASP A 358 -9.32 5.23 -4.79
N THR A 359 -9.52 4.38 -3.78
CA THR A 359 -10.42 3.22 -3.81
C THR A 359 -11.61 3.39 -2.85
N GLU A 360 -12.72 3.97 -3.33
CA GLU A 360 -14.00 3.92 -2.59
C GLU A 360 -14.55 2.49 -2.67
N TYR A 361 -14.41 1.72 -1.58
CA TYR A 361 -14.64 0.27 -1.52
C TYR A 361 -16.11 -0.07 -1.24
N LEU A 362 -16.64 -1.00 -2.03
CA LEU A 362 -18.07 -1.34 -2.13
C LEU A 362 -18.30 -2.84 -1.89
N ASN A 363 -17.87 -3.32 -0.73
CA ASN A 363 -17.87 -4.75 -0.40
C ASN A 363 -19.25 -5.28 0.07
N LYS A 364 -20.24 -5.18 -0.81
CA LYS A 364 -21.60 -5.67 -0.59
C LYS A 364 -21.58 -7.15 -0.17
N GLY A 365 -22.29 -7.46 0.92
CA GLY A 365 -22.35 -8.82 1.49
C GLY A 365 -21.19 -9.15 2.45
N GLY A 366 -20.16 -8.30 2.56
CA GLY A 366 -19.11 -8.44 3.55
C GLY A 366 -19.67 -8.45 4.97
N SER A 367 -19.28 -9.43 5.77
CA SER A 367 -19.55 -9.49 7.21
C SER A 367 -18.56 -10.44 7.89
N SER A 368 -18.44 -10.38 9.22
CA SER A 368 -17.50 -11.25 9.97
C SER A 368 -17.71 -12.74 9.64
N GLY A 369 -16.74 -13.35 8.94
CA GLY A 369 -16.78 -14.74 8.47
C GLY A 369 -17.31 -14.94 7.04
N MET A 370 -17.69 -13.87 6.34
CA MET A 370 -18.23 -13.89 4.98
C MET A 370 -17.56 -12.82 4.11
N ILE A 371 -16.80 -13.28 3.11
CA ILE A 371 -16.28 -12.43 2.04
C ILE A 371 -17.45 -11.94 1.17
N GLY A 372 -17.53 -10.62 0.96
CA GLY A 372 -18.49 -9.99 0.05
C GLY A 372 -18.03 -9.92 -1.41
N ASP A 373 -18.70 -9.06 -2.19
CA ASP A 373 -18.46 -8.84 -3.61
C ASP A 373 -17.09 -8.21 -3.91
N ARG A 374 -16.55 -7.39 -2.97
CA ARG A 374 -15.26 -6.67 -3.05
C ARG A 374 -15.10 -5.82 -4.33
N ASP A 375 -16.17 -5.13 -4.70
CA ASP A 375 -16.20 -4.14 -5.79
C ASP A 375 -15.72 -2.76 -5.28
N TYR A 376 -15.44 -1.81 -6.17
CA TYR A 376 -14.94 -0.47 -5.79
C TYR A 376 -15.08 0.56 -6.92
N ASN A 377 -15.29 1.82 -6.53
CA ASN A 377 -15.11 2.97 -7.40
C ASN A 377 -13.66 3.45 -7.33
N ALA A 378 -13.04 3.75 -8.47
CA ALA A 378 -11.82 4.56 -8.46
C ALA A 378 -12.22 6.02 -8.25
N LYS A 379 -11.94 6.56 -7.07
CA LYS A 379 -12.45 7.85 -6.60
C LYS A 379 -11.69 8.30 -5.35
N ILE A 380 -11.16 9.52 -5.37
CA ILE A 380 -10.64 10.17 -4.15
C ILE A 380 -11.85 10.77 -3.42
N THR A 381 -12.01 10.53 -2.11
CA THR A 381 -13.20 11.03 -1.39
C THR A 381 -13.15 12.56 -1.25
N GLN A 382 -14.31 13.24 -1.11
CA GLN A 382 -14.33 14.71 -1.00
C GLN A 382 -13.50 15.20 0.20
N GLN A 383 -13.56 14.47 1.33
CA GLN A 383 -12.72 14.70 2.51
C GLN A 383 -11.23 14.70 2.18
N GLN A 384 -10.76 13.75 1.36
CA GLN A 384 -9.37 13.71 0.92
C GLN A 384 -9.03 14.86 -0.05
N LEU A 385 -9.96 15.31 -0.90
CA LEU A 385 -9.75 16.47 -1.76
C LEU A 385 -9.69 17.79 -0.95
N ASP A 386 -10.56 17.93 0.05
CA ASP A 386 -10.59 19.08 0.97
C ASP A 386 -9.31 19.13 1.82
N TRP A 387 -8.83 17.98 2.29
CA TRP A 387 -7.53 17.84 2.95
C TRP A 387 -6.36 18.15 2.01
N LEU A 388 -6.40 17.64 0.77
CA LEU A 388 -5.35 17.85 -0.23
C LEU A 388 -5.20 19.33 -0.62
N GLU A 389 -6.30 20.10 -0.70
CA GLU A 389 -6.18 21.55 -0.93
C GLU A 389 -5.52 22.25 0.27
N LYS A 390 -5.83 21.85 1.52
CA LYS A 390 -5.16 22.37 2.73
C LYS A 390 -3.67 22.01 2.78
N ASP A 391 -3.32 20.77 2.49
CA ASP A 391 -1.95 20.24 2.52
C ASP A 391 -1.08 20.88 1.43
N LEU A 392 -1.53 20.90 0.18
CA LEU A 392 -0.80 21.56 -0.91
C LEU A 392 -0.71 23.08 -0.72
N ALA A 393 -1.70 23.72 -0.09
CA ALA A 393 -1.62 25.14 0.27
C ALA A 393 -0.55 25.47 1.33
N THR A 394 0.11 24.46 1.92
CA THR A 394 1.29 24.68 2.77
C THR A 394 2.58 24.98 1.99
N LEU A 395 2.58 24.73 0.66
CA LEU A 395 3.70 24.92 -0.25
C LEU A 395 3.80 26.37 -0.77
N GLU A 396 4.95 27.01 -0.59
CA GLU A 396 5.15 28.42 -0.99
C GLU A 396 5.45 28.61 -2.49
N ASN A 397 5.80 27.53 -3.21
CA ASN A 397 6.26 27.59 -4.61
C ASN A 397 5.44 26.62 -5.49
N PRO A 398 4.62 27.11 -6.44
CA PRO A 398 3.84 26.25 -7.34
C PRO A 398 4.69 25.46 -8.37
N ASN A 399 6.01 25.66 -8.39
CA ASN A 399 6.95 24.91 -9.22
C ASN A 399 7.81 23.93 -8.41
N GLN A 400 7.57 23.81 -7.09
CA GLN A 400 8.13 22.72 -6.30
C GLN A 400 7.68 21.37 -6.90
N PRO A 401 8.57 20.36 -7.03
CA PRO A 401 8.17 19.04 -7.49
C PRO A 401 7.13 18.44 -6.54
N VAL A 402 5.97 18.05 -7.09
CA VAL A 402 4.93 17.31 -6.37
C VAL A 402 4.82 15.91 -6.97
N VAL A 403 4.89 14.90 -6.11
CA VAL A 403 4.67 13.50 -6.47
C VAL A 403 3.41 13.02 -5.78
N ILE A 404 2.44 12.52 -6.54
CA ILE A 404 1.18 11.99 -6.00
C ILE A 404 1.19 10.48 -6.21
N ALA A 405 1.18 9.73 -5.10
CA ALA A 405 1.19 8.29 -5.06
C ALA A 405 -0.21 7.79 -4.68
N MET A 406 -0.82 7.01 -5.57
CA MET A 406 -2.15 6.44 -5.41
C MET A 406 -2.19 5.09 -6.11
N HIS A 407 -3.14 4.22 -5.77
CA HIS A 407 -3.11 2.85 -6.29
C HIS A 407 -3.68 2.78 -7.71
N ILE A 408 -4.90 3.29 -7.92
CA ILE A 408 -5.55 3.22 -9.22
C ILE A 408 -5.05 4.38 -10.08
N GLN A 409 -4.95 4.15 -11.39
CA GLN A 409 -4.39 5.13 -12.32
C GLN A 409 -5.40 6.25 -12.64
N LEU A 410 -4.94 7.49 -12.79
CA LEU A 410 -5.75 8.62 -13.28
C LEU A 410 -6.22 8.33 -14.71
N ASN A 411 -5.31 7.84 -15.55
CA ASN A 411 -5.52 7.59 -16.96
C ASN A 411 -5.44 6.11 -17.32
N ARG A 412 -6.48 5.61 -18.01
CA ARG A 412 -6.48 4.28 -18.61
C ARG A 412 -5.28 4.11 -19.54
N ASN A 413 -4.74 2.89 -19.61
CA ASN A 413 -3.66 2.53 -20.51
C ASN A 413 -3.97 3.08 -21.93
N PRO A 414 -3.16 4.03 -22.44
CA PRO A 414 -3.58 4.89 -23.53
C PRO A 414 -3.60 4.12 -24.85
N SER A 415 -4.66 4.31 -25.63
CA SER A 415 -4.69 3.84 -27.02
C SER A 415 -3.90 4.78 -27.94
N LEU A 416 -3.73 4.43 -29.21
CA LEU A 416 -3.08 5.29 -30.21
C LEU A 416 -4.06 5.76 -31.28
N ASN A 417 -3.89 7.00 -31.74
CA ASN A 417 -4.57 7.54 -32.92
C ASN A 417 -3.88 7.10 -34.23
N ALA A 418 -4.38 7.59 -35.37
CA ALA A 418 -3.83 7.25 -36.70
C ALA A 418 -2.40 7.77 -36.96
N SER A 419 -1.94 8.78 -36.20
CA SER A 419 -0.57 9.32 -36.25
C SER A 419 0.40 8.57 -35.32
N GLY A 420 -0.09 7.68 -34.45
CA GLY A 420 0.72 7.00 -33.43
C GLY A 420 0.90 7.80 -32.12
N GLU A 421 0.11 8.86 -31.93
CA GLU A 421 0.07 9.66 -30.69
C GLU A 421 -0.92 9.05 -29.69
N GLN A 422 -0.71 9.28 -28.39
CA GLN A 422 -1.56 8.72 -27.35
C GLN A 422 -2.93 9.39 -27.25
N VAL A 423 -3.97 8.58 -27.13
CA VAL A 423 -5.33 9.00 -26.79
C VAL A 423 -5.57 8.63 -25.33
N ILE A 424 -5.51 9.65 -24.48
CA ILE A 424 -5.69 9.57 -23.02
C ILE A 424 -7.19 9.54 -22.68
N SER A 425 -7.57 8.75 -21.67
CA SER A 425 -8.95 8.74 -21.14
C SER A 425 -8.96 8.40 -19.65
N ARG A 426 -9.87 9.02 -18.88
CA ARG A 426 -9.88 8.92 -17.41
C ARG A 426 -10.33 7.54 -16.90
N ARG A 427 -9.71 7.10 -15.82
CA ARG A 427 -10.08 5.91 -15.01
C ARG A 427 -10.67 6.33 -13.66
N LEU A 428 -10.08 7.34 -13.02
CA LEU A 428 -10.58 7.97 -11.79
C LEU A 428 -11.90 8.72 -12.09
N SER A 429 -12.95 8.42 -11.33
CA SER A 429 -14.33 8.83 -11.61
C SER A 429 -14.59 10.33 -11.41
N ASN A 430 -14.09 10.90 -10.31
CA ASN A 430 -14.11 12.34 -10.00
C ASN A 430 -12.80 13.03 -10.41
N SER A 431 -12.18 12.58 -11.50
CA SER A 431 -10.89 13.09 -11.96
C SER A 431 -10.87 14.60 -12.24
N GLN A 432 -12.00 15.21 -12.59
CA GLN A 432 -12.05 16.67 -12.78
C GLN A 432 -11.85 17.41 -11.45
N ASP A 433 -12.44 16.94 -10.35
CA ASP A 433 -12.38 17.61 -9.05
C ASP A 433 -10.95 17.54 -8.49
N PHE A 434 -10.32 16.37 -8.59
CA PHE A 434 -8.89 16.18 -8.33
C PHE A 434 -7.99 17.09 -9.19
N LEU A 435 -8.26 17.17 -10.51
CA LEU A 435 -7.50 18.01 -11.44
C LEU A 435 -7.64 19.52 -11.16
N ASN A 436 -8.72 19.94 -10.51
CA ASN A 436 -8.94 21.32 -10.05
C ASN A 436 -8.08 21.62 -8.81
N VAL A 437 -8.08 20.74 -7.79
CA VAL A 437 -7.28 20.92 -6.56
C VAL A 437 -5.79 21.10 -6.91
N ILE A 438 -5.28 20.27 -7.81
CA ILE A 438 -3.87 20.31 -8.22
C ILE A 438 -3.60 21.29 -9.38
N GLU A 439 -4.56 22.13 -9.79
CA GLU A 439 -4.42 22.89 -11.06
C GLU A 439 -3.29 23.91 -11.07
N LYS A 440 -2.95 24.42 -9.88
CA LYS A 440 -2.03 25.54 -9.62
C LYS A 440 -0.55 25.13 -9.69
N TYR A 441 -0.25 23.82 -9.67
CA TYR A 441 1.12 23.28 -9.58
C TYR A 441 1.63 22.81 -10.94
N ASN A 442 2.87 23.17 -11.28
CA ASN A 442 3.41 23.05 -12.64
C ASN A 442 4.39 21.87 -12.84
N ASN A 443 4.60 21.04 -11.82
CA ASN A 443 5.61 19.97 -11.82
C ASN A 443 5.08 18.74 -11.06
N ILE A 444 4.07 18.08 -11.61
CA ILE A 444 3.34 16.97 -10.97
C ILE A 444 3.68 15.65 -11.66
N ASN A 445 4.12 14.67 -10.87
CA ASN A 445 4.29 13.28 -11.30
C ASN A 445 3.36 12.37 -10.49
N ILE A 446 2.35 11.79 -11.15
CA ILE A 446 1.50 10.76 -10.56
C ILE A 446 2.22 9.41 -10.70
N LEU A 447 2.27 8.64 -9.62
CA LEU A 447 2.77 7.26 -9.57
C LEU A 447 1.57 6.35 -9.28
N SER A 448 1.30 5.37 -10.16
CA SER A 448 0.13 4.49 -10.06
C SER A 448 0.44 3.00 -10.33
N GLY A 449 -0.38 2.11 -9.77
CA GLY A 449 -0.25 0.66 -9.78
C GLY A 449 -1.38 -0.04 -10.55
N HIS A 450 -2.00 -1.04 -9.94
CA HIS A 450 -3.34 -1.62 -10.24
C HIS A 450 -3.51 -2.38 -11.57
N THR A 451 -2.82 -1.97 -12.64
CA THR A 451 -3.03 -2.55 -13.98
C THR A 451 -2.18 -3.78 -14.27
N HIS A 452 -1.15 -4.02 -13.46
CA HIS A 452 -0.02 -4.90 -13.76
C HIS A 452 0.63 -4.61 -15.13
N THR A 453 0.67 -3.35 -15.58
CA THR A 453 1.28 -2.93 -16.85
C THR A 453 2.06 -1.62 -16.72
N ASN A 454 3.09 -1.44 -17.54
CA ASN A 454 3.78 -0.17 -17.65
C ASN A 454 3.07 0.69 -18.69
N HIS A 455 2.68 1.92 -18.32
CA HIS A 455 2.39 2.97 -19.30
C HIS A 455 2.76 4.36 -18.76
N ARG A 456 2.98 5.28 -19.69
CA ARG A 456 3.29 6.69 -19.41
C ARG A 456 2.26 7.56 -20.11
N THR A 457 1.73 8.57 -19.43
CA THR A 457 0.95 9.65 -20.06
C THR A 457 1.52 11.00 -19.63
N SER A 458 1.30 12.02 -20.47
CA SER A 458 1.71 13.39 -20.20
C SER A 458 0.67 14.37 -20.71
N GLU A 459 0.35 15.35 -19.89
CA GLU A 459 -0.68 16.36 -20.09
C GLU A 459 -0.15 17.74 -19.68
N LYS A 460 -0.93 18.81 -19.90
CA LYS A 460 -0.56 20.20 -19.55
C LYS A 460 0.87 20.57 -20.04
N ASN A 461 1.22 20.18 -21.28
CA ASN A 461 2.54 20.37 -21.89
C ASN A 461 3.74 19.81 -21.09
N GLY A 462 3.53 18.76 -20.29
CA GLY A 462 4.56 18.14 -19.44
C GLY A 462 4.47 18.49 -17.97
N ALA A 463 3.65 19.47 -17.58
CA ALA A 463 3.45 19.87 -16.18
C ALA A 463 2.69 18.82 -15.34
N LEU A 464 1.99 17.89 -16.00
CA LEU A 464 1.39 16.71 -15.39
C LEU A 464 1.87 15.46 -16.15
N LYS A 465 2.55 14.55 -15.45
CA LYS A 465 2.89 13.21 -15.93
C LYS A 465 2.22 12.14 -15.08
N GLU A 466 1.94 10.98 -15.67
CA GLU A 466 1.57 9.78 -14.94
C GLU A 466 2.43 8.58 -15.34
N HIS A 467 2.88 7.85 -14.32
CA HIS A 467 3.75 6.70 -14.41
C HIS A 467 3.04 5.49 -13.80
N ASN A 468 2.24 4.78 -14.60
CA ASN A 468 1.71 3.48 -14.19
C ASN A 468 2.86 2.45 -14.24
N ILE A 469 3.14 1.80 -13.13
CA ILE A 469 4.24 0.83 -13.00
C ILE A 469 3.68 -0.59 -13.12
N ALA A 470 4.39 -1.49 -13.81
CA ALA A 470 4.00 -2.90 -13.84
C ALA A 470 4.37 -3.61 -12.53
N ALA A 471 3.50 -4.55 -12.15
CA ALA A 471 3.52 -5.26 -10.88
C ALA A 471 4.84 -5.96 -10.53
N VAL A 472 5.20 -5.97 -9.25
CA VAL A 472 6.24 -6.85 -8.70
C VAL A 472 5.86 -8.32 -8.91
N CYS A 473 4.58 -8.68 -8.70
CA CYS A 473 4.09 -10.03 -8.96
C CYS A 473 3.99 -10.40 -10.46
N ALA A 474 4.32 -9.49 -11.37
CA ALA A 474 4.03 -9.59 -12.79
C ALA A 474 2.55 -9.96 -13.02
N THR A 475 2.26 -11.03 -13.77
CA THR A 475 0.90 -11.58 -13.89
C THR A 475 0.58 -12.50 -12.70
N TRP A 476 0.32 -11.89 -11.54
CA TRP A 476 -0.21 -12.53 -10.32
C TRP A 476 0.60 -13.75 -9.83
N TRP A 477 1.93 -13.68 -9.90
CA TRP A 477 2.89 -14.76 -9.58
C TRP A 477 2.70 -16.07 -10.39
N TRP A 478 1.85 -16.08 -11.43
CA TRP A 478 1.62 -17.26 -12.26
C TRP A 478 2.76 -17.49 -13.24
N THR A 479 3.15 -16.44 -13.96
CA THR A 479 4.04 -16.56 -15.14
C THR A 479 5.48 -16.91 -14.73
N GLY A 480 5.98 -16.33 -13.64
CA GLY A 480 7.27 -16.68 -13.03
C GLY A 480 7.34 -18.09 -12.42
N LYS A 481 6.19 -18.74 -12.14
CA LYS A 481 6.14 -20.04 -11.46
C LYS A 481 6.77 -21.15 -12.32
N SER A 482 7.63 -21.94 -11.70
CA SER A 482 8.55 -22.89 -12.37
C SER A 482 7.87 -24.11 -12.99
N ASP A 483 6.77 -24.60 -12.42
CA ASP A 483 5.93 -25.65 -12.98
C ASP A 483 4.90 -25.15 -14.02
N TYR A 484 4.93 -23.84 -14.32
CA TYR A 484 3.96 -23.18 -15.20
C TYR A 484 4.63 -22.69 -16.49
N ALA A 485 5.25 -21.51 -16.46
CA ALA A 485 5.95 -20.91 -17.61
C ALA A 485 7.39 -20.52 -17.32
N ASN A 486 7.78 -20.39 -16.04
CA ASN A 486 9.11 -19.98 -15.59
C ASN A 486 9.64 -18.72 -16.31
N ASN A 487 8.76 -17.74 -16.52
CA ASN A 487 9.02 -16.48 -17.22
C ASN A 487 8.23 -15.37 -16.52
N HIS A 488 8.88 -14.55 -15.69
CA HIS A 488 8.21 -13.59 -14.81
C HIS A 488 7.75 -12.34 -15.57
N ILE A 489 6.68 -12.49 -16.36
CA ILE A 489 6.21 -11.53 -17.36
C ILE A 489 4.78 -11.02 -17.09
N SER A 490 4.63 -9.71 -17.21
CA SER A 490 3.43 -8.89 -17.03
C SER A 490 2.56 -8.85 -18.27
N ARG A 491 1.33 -8.34 -18.15
CA ARG A 491 0.28 -8.46 -19.19
C ARG A 491 0.56 -7.67 -20.47
N ASP A 492 1.48 -6.71 -20.41
CA ASP A 492 1.99 -5.89 -21.51
C ASP A 492 3.29 -6.42 -22.14
N GLY A 493 3.86 -7.52 -21.62
CA GLY A 493 5.13 -8.08 -22.06
C GLY A 493 6.37 -7.64 -21.27
N SER A 494 6.25 -6.64 -20.39
CA SER A 494 7.35 -6.26 -19.50
C SER A 494 7.60 -7.33 -18.44
N PRO A 495 8.84 -7.54 -17.97
CA PRO A 495 9.06 -8.38 -16.79
C PRO A 495 8.45 -7.75 -15.53
N GLY A 496 8.16 -8.56 -14.51
CA GLY A 496 7.85 -8.04 -13.17
C GLY A 496 9.02 -7.23 -12.60
N GLY A 497 8.73 -6.18 -11.84
CA GLY A 497 9.72 -5.16 -11.50
C GLY A 497 9.20 -4.00 -10.67
N TYR A 498 9.99 -2.94 -10.61
CA TYR A 498 9.77 -1.72 -9.86
C TYR A 498 10.40 -0.54 -10.61
N SER A 499 9.96 0.70 -10.36
CA SER A 499 10.60 1.89 -10.90
C SER A 499 11.68 2.40 -9.94
N VAL A 500 12.83 2.79 -10.47
CA VAL A 500 13.88 3.48 -9.72
C VAL A 500 13.86 4.94 -10.14
N TRP A 501 13.78 5.84 -9.17
CA TRP A 501 13.87 7.29 -9.37
C TRP A 501 15.09 7.83 -8.62
N GLU A 502 16.04 8.42 -9.32
CA GLU A 502 17.21 9.07 -8.75
C GLU A 502 16.99 10.59 -8.71
N TYR A 503 17.10 11.20 -7.55
CA TYR A 503 16.92 12.64 -7.32
C TYR A 503 18.25 13.30 -6.92
N GLN A 504 18.43 14.54 -7.37
CA GLN A 504 19.52 15.43 -6.93
C GLN A 504 18.99 16.87 -6.86
N GLY A 505 18.64 17.32 -5.66
CA GLY A 505 17.92 18.55 -5.41
C GLY A 505 16.52 18.54 -6.07
N ASN A 506 16.30 19.43 -7.04
CA ASN A 506 15.07 19.49 -7.83
C ASN A 506 15.13 18.71 -9.16
N GLN A 507 16.29 18.14 -9.52
CA GLN A 507 16.44 17.32 -10.72
C GLN A 507 16.20 15.85 -10.40
N HIS A 508 15.63 15.10 -11.36
CA HIS A 508 15.44 13.67 -11.23
C HIS A 508 15.63 12.93 -12.56
N SER A 509 15.90 11.64 -12.48
CA SER A 509 15.83 10.69 -13.60
C SER A 509 15.24 9.36 -13.14
N TYR A 510 14.77 8.53 -14.07
CA TYR A 510 14.15 7.24 -13.73
C TYR A 510 14.34 6.16 -14.79
N TYR A 511 14.25 4.91 -14.36
CA TYR A 511 14.21 3.73 -15.23
C TYR A 511 13.39 2.59 -14.58
N TYR A 512 12.94 1.63 -15.39
CA TYR A 512 12.25 0.45 -14.88
C TYR A 512 13.27 -0.65 -14.56
N LYS A 513 13.26 -1.18 -13.34
CA LYS A 513 14.14 -2.27 -12.90
C LYS A 513 13.37 -3.58 -12.90
N SER A 514 13.57 -4.34 -13.96
CA SER A 514 13.07 -5.71 -14.08
C SER A 514 13.83 -6.66 -13.15
N ILE A 515 13.09 -7.52 -12.44
CA ILE A 515 13.65 -8.48 -11.46
C ILE A 515 14.51 -9.52 -12.19
N GLY A 516 15.77 -9.68 -11.75
CA GLY A 516 16.73 -10.61 -12.32
C GLY A 516 17.44 -10.10 -13.59
N TYR A 517 17.15 -8.88 -14.05
CA TYR A 517 17.78 -8.26 -15.22
C TYR A 517 18.57 -6.99 -14.84
N PRO A 518 19.64 -6.64 -15.59
CA PRO A 518 20.41 -5.42 -15.36
C PRO A 518 19.61 -4.13 -15.69
N LYS A 519 20.07 -2.98 -15.18
CA LYS A 519 19.35 -1.69 -15.26
C LYS A 519 19.28 -1.03 -16.64
N ASP A 520 19.82 -1.69 -17.66
CA ASP A 520 19.77 -1.34 -19.08
C ASP A 520 18.79 -2.21 -19.88
N TYR A 521 18.14 -3.21 -19.26
CA TYR A 521 17.14 -4.06 -19.91
C TYR A 521 15.76 -3.37 -20.05
N GLN A 522 15.70 -2.26 -20.78
CA GLN A 522 14.48 -1.45 -20.97
C GLN A 522 13.61 -1.88 -22.15
N PHE A 523 14.04 -2.87 -22.95
CA PHE A 523 13.24 -3.38 -24.08
C PHE A 523 13.59 -4.82 -24.49
N ARG A 524 12.70 -5.43 -25.28
CA ARG A 524 12.93 -6.71 -25.98
C ARG A 524 12.44 -6.63 -27.43
N ALA A 525 13.23 -7.16 -28.38
CA ALA A 525 12.82 -7.34 -29.76
C ALA A 525 12.46 -8.80 -30.13
N TYR A 526 11.42 -8.97 -30.96
CA TYR A 526 10.88 -10.23 -31.47
C TYR A 526 10.90 -10.27 -33.00
N ASP A 527 11.24 -11.41 -33.59
CA ASP A 527 11.15 -11.63 -35.04
C ASP A 527 9.75 -12.13 -35.41
N LEU A 528 8.96 -11.33 -36.13
CA LEU A 528 7.59 -11.74 -36.45
C LEU A 528 7.56 -12.88 -37.47
N ASN A 529 8.64 -13.11 -38.24
CA ASN A 529 8.79 -14.29 -39.09
C ASN A 529 8.89 -15.60 -38.27
N LYS A 530 9.15 -15.52 -36.96
CA LYS A 530 9.22 -16.66 -36.02
C LYS A 530 8.13 -16.63 -34.94
N THR A 531 7.24 -15.64 -34.98
CA THR A 531 6.18 -15.43 -33.98
C THR A 531 4.86 -16.07 -34.44
N HIS A 532 4.90 -17.35 -34.83
CA HIS A 532 3.72 -18.14 -35.22
C HIS A 532 3.20 -18.94 -34.01
N ILE A 533 1.97 -18.62 -33.57
CA ILE A 533 1.38 -19.04 -32.29
C ILE A 533 0.06 -19.78 -32.55
N THR A 534 0.14 -21.10 -32.73
CA THR A 534 -1.02 -21.99 -32.93
C THR A 534 -1.42 -22.74 -31.66
N ALA A 535 -2.67 -23.21 -31.61
CA ALA A 535 -3.15 -24.08 -30.52
C ALA A 535 -2.46 -25.44 -30.50
N GLU A 536 -1.99 -25.93 -31.65
CA GLU A 536 -1.21 -27.18 -31.75
C GLU A 536 0.14 -27.06 -31.03
N LYS A 537 0.89 -25.98 -31.30
CA LYS A 537 2.24 -25.79 -30.72
C LYS A 537 2.19 -25.42 -29.24
N TYR A 538 1.27 -24.54 -28.83
CA TYR A 538 1.30 -23.96 -27.47
C TYR A 538 0.14 -24.39 -26.55
N THR A 539 -0.89 -25.07 -27.07
CA THR A 539 -1.97 -25.65 -26.24
C THR A 539 -2.28 -27.13 -26.55
N PRO A 540 -1.27 -28.02 -26.73
CA PRO A 540 -1.49 -29.39 -27.20
C PRO A 540 -2.47 -30.20 -26.34
N SER A 541 -2.55 -29.95 -25.03
CA SER A 541 -3.44 -30.63 -24.08
C SER A 541 -4.84 -30.00 -23.94
N ALA A 542 -5.10 -28.86 -24.59
CA ALA A 542 -6.41 -28.24 -24.57
C ALA A 542 -7.46 -29.12 -25.29
N SER A 543 -8.69 -29.11 -24.78
CA SER A 543 -9.86 -29.62 -25.50
C SER A 543 -10.09 -28.83 -26.80
N ALA A 544 -10.76 -29.42 -27.79
CA ALA A 544 -11.02 -28.78 -29.08
C ALA A 544 -11.70 -27.40 -28.94
N ALA A 545 -12.60 -27.24 -27.97
CA ALA A 545 -13.24 -25.95 -27.66
C ALA A 545 -12.22 -24.90 -27.16
N ASN A 546 -11.30 -25.28 -26.27
CA ASN A 546 -10.27 -24.37 -25.76
C ASN A 546 -9.15 -24.11 -26.78
N LYS A 547 -8.84 -25.06 -27.67
CA LYS A 547 -7.95 -24.83 -28.83
C LYS A 547 -8.53 -23.77 -29.77
N LYS A 548 -9.79 -23.95 -30.20
CA LYS A 548 -10.47 -22.96 -31.04
C LYS A 548 -10.57 -21.60 -30.34
N LYS A 549 -10.96 -21.57 -29.06
CA LYS A 549 -11.04 -20.34 -28.26
C LYS A 549 -9.69 -19.62 -28.15
N PHE A 550 -8.57 -20.37 -28.04
CA PHE A 550 -7.23 -19.79 -28.03
C PHE A 550 -6.92 -19.08 -29.36
N GLU A 551 -7.16 -19.73 -30.49
CA GLU A 551 -6.90 -19.18 -31.83
C GLU A 551 -7.85 -18.03 -32.19
N ASP A 552 -9.14 -18.14 -31.87
CA ASP A 552 -10.17 -17.11 -32.07
C ASP A 552 -9.89 -15.82 -31.29
N SER A 553 -9.39 -15.92 -30.04
CA SER A 553 -9.52 -14.84 -29.05
C SER A 553 -8.29 -14.52 -28.21
N TYR A 554 -7.26 -15.38 -28.18
CA TYR A 554 -6.09 -15.22 -27.27
C TYR A 554 -4.73 -15.29 -27.97
N ALA A 555 -4.67 -15.80 -29.21
CA ALA A 555 -3.50 -15.73 -30.09
C ALA A 555 -3.39 -14.37 -30.82
N HIS A 556 -4.43 -13.53 -30.75
CA HIS A 556 -4.46 -12.13 -31.19
C HIS A 556 -3.87 -11.86 -32.60
N GLY A 557 -4.08 -12.77 -33.54
CA GLY A 557 -3.60 -12.66 -34.93
C GLY A 557 -2.28 -13.38 -35.21
N TYR A 558 -1.45 -13.66 -34.19
CA TYR A 558 -0.20 -14.44 -34.32
C TYR A 558 -0.42 -15.92 -34.69
N VAL A 559 -1.68 -16.38 -34.75
CA VAL A 559 -2.07 -17.65 -35.37
C VAL A 559 -1.81 -17.69 -36.89
N ASN A 560 -1.61 -16.53 -37.52
CA ASN A 560 -1.17 -16.44 -38.91
C ASN A 560 0.36 -16.34 -38.97
N PRO A 561 1.06 -17.12 -39.81
CA PRO A 561 2.49 -16.95 -40.03
C PRO A 561 2.77 -15.62 -40.77
N SER A 562 3.95 -15.05 -40.59
CA SER A 562 4.43 -13.86 -41.30
C SER A 562 5.73 -14.15 -42.06
N ASP A 563 5.85 -13.57 -43.24
CA ASP A 563 7.03 -13.59 -44.11
C ASP A 563 7.55 -12.16 -44.40
N LYS A 564 6.94 -11.15 -43.78
CA LYS A 564 7.09 -9.72 -44.12
C LYS A 564 8.40 -9.08 -43.66
N ASN A 565 9.25 -9.81 -42.94
CA ASN A 565 10.47 -9.32 -42.29
C ASN A 565 10.21 -8.21 -41.27
N GLU A 566 9.07 -8.27 -40.58
CA GLU A 566 8.74 -7.34 -39.50
C GLU A 566 9.40 -7.78 -38.17
N VAL A 567 9.96 -6.82 -37.44
CA VAL A 567 10.42 -6.98 -36.06
C VAL A 567 9.57 -6.11 -35.15
N LEU A 568 9.16 -6.66 -34.01
CA LEU A 568 8.39 -6.00 -32.97
C LEU A 568 9.29 -5.71 -31.76
N ILE A 569 9.34 -4.47 -31.31
CA ILE A 569 10.16 -4.00 -30.18
C ILE A 569 9.20 -3.51 -29.09
N ASN A 570 9.34 -4.05 -27.87
CA ASN A 570 8.54 -3.71 -26.70
C ASN A 570 9.41 -2.94 -25.70
N ILE A 571 9.09 -1.67 -25.41
CA ILE A 571 9.95 -0.72 -24.69
C ILE A 571 9.22 -0.22 -23.44
N TRP A 572 9.34 -0.94 -22.32
CA TRP A 572 8.45 -0.79 -21.15
C TRP A 572 8.35 0.64 -20.62
N GLY A 573 9.46 1.38 -20.60
CA GLY A 573 9.55 2.74 -20.06
C GLY A 573 9.09 3.87 -21.00
N TYR A 574 8.73 3.59 -22.25
CA TYR A 574 8.58 4.60 -23.30
C TYR A 574 7.57 5.72 -22.93
N GLU A 575 8.02 6.97 -23.10
CA GLU A 575 7.19 8.17 -23.13
C GLU A 575 7.52 9.04 -24.36
N ALA A 576 6.73 10.08 -24.60
CA ALA A 576 6.98 10.99 -25.72
C ALA A 576 8.32 11.74 -25.56
N GLY A 577 9.20 11.60 -26.55
CA GLY A 577 10.53 12.22 -26.59
C GLY A 577 11.70 11.25 -26.52
N TRP A 578 11.47 9.95 -26.24
CA TRP A 578 12.47 8.90 -26.40
C TRP A 578 12.79 8.68 -27.89
N ASP A 579 14.06 8.45 -28.24
CA ASP A 579 14.51 8.11 -29.60
C ASP A 579 14.66 6.59 -29.78
N ILE A 580 14.38 6.08 -30.99
CA ILE A 580 14.39 4.65 -31.33
C ILE A 580 15.01 4.45 -32.72
N GLN A 581 16.32 4.23 -32.73
CA GLN A 581 17.10 3.97 -33.92
C GLN A 581 17.27 2.46 -34.15
N VAL A 582 16.94 1.99 -35.35
CA VAL A 582 17.22 0.62 -35.81
C VAL A 582 18.09 0.70 -37.05
N VAL A 583 19.26 0.07 -37.03
CA VAL A 583 20.22 0.07 -38.15
C VAL A 583 20.34 -1.33 -38.73
N GLU A 584 20.25 -1.43 -40.06
CA GLU A 584 20.45 -2.65 -40.83
C GLU A 584 21.49 -2.39 -41.92
N ASN A 585 22.61 -3.12 -41.92
CA ASN A 585 23.70 -2.97 -42.90
C ASN A 585 24.22 -1.51 -43.07
N GLY A 586 24.10 -0.68 -42.02
CA GLY A 586 24.47 0.74 -42.04
C GLY A 586 23.36 1.71 -42.46
N ALA A 587 22.17 1.23 -42.86
CA ALA A 587 21.00 2.05 -43.15
C ALA A 587 20.06 2.13 -41.93
N ILE A 588 19.52 3.31 -41.63
CA ILE A 588 18.50 3.49 -40.60
C ILE A 588 17.13 3.07 -41.16
N LEU A 589 16.44 2.16 -40.47
CA LEU A 589 15.11 1.68 -40.82
C LEU A 589 14.01 2.55 -40.18
N LYS A 590 12.83 2.58 -40.81
CA LYS A 590 11.68 3.33 -40.27
C LYS A 590 10.98 2.55 -39.14
N THR A 591 11.21 2.97 -37.90
CA THR A 591 10.40 2.60 -36.73
C THR A 591 8.98 3.19 -36.83
N THR A 592 7.94 2.44 -36.46
CA THR A 592 6.54 2.90 -36.37
C THR A 592 5.88 2.38 -35.09
N ARG A 593 5.31 3.27 -34.27
CA ARG A 593 4.62 2.91 -33.00
C ARG A 593 3.30 2.20 -33.27
N VAL A 594 2.93 1.21 -32.45
CA VAL A 594 1.70 0.41 -32.61
C VAL A 594 0.98 0.17 -31.27
N HIS A 595 -0.34 -0.07 -31.34
CA HIS A 595 -1.20 -0.43 -30.21
C HIS A 595 -1.64 -1.90 -30.36
N ASP A 596 -0.79 -2.81 -29.87
CA ASP A 596 -0.83 -4.24 -30.20
C ASP A 596 -0.57 -5.11 -28.95
N TYR A 597 -0.49 -6.43 -29.11
CA TYR A 597 -0.29 -7.40 -28.01
C TYR A 597 1.15 -7.97 -27.99
N ASP A 598 1.68 -8.19 -26.79
CA ASP A 598 2.97 -8.88 -26.62
C ASP A 598 2.86 -10.40 -26.87
N PRO A 599 3.69 -10.99 -27.75
CA PRO A 599 3.61 -12.41 -28.09
C PRO A 599 4.14 -13.36 -27.01
N LEU A 600 5.05 -12.90 -26.14
CA LEU A 600 5.65 -13.72 -25.11
C LEU A 600 4.70 -13.91 -23.92
N HIS A 601 3.94 -12.87 -23.54
CA HIS A 601 2.86 -13.03 -22.55
C HIS A 601 1.74 -13.95 -23.05
N ILE A 602 1.42 -13.94 -24.36
CA ILE A 602 0.45 -14.89 -24.95
C ILE A 602 0.88 -16.35 -24.70
N ILE A 603 2.14 -16.71 -24.98
CA ILE A 603 2.59 -18.10 -24.76
C ILE A 603 2.84 -18.42 -23.28
N SER A 604 3.13 -17.41 -22.44
CA SER A 604 3.47 -17.57 -21.01
C SER A 604 2.27 -17.61 -20.09
N TYR A 605 1.15 -16.93 -20.43
CA TYR A 605 -0.09 -16.98 -19.67
C TYR A 605 -1.25 -17.55 -20.48
N ASN A 606 -1.67 -16.89 -21.56
CA ASN A 606 -2.91 -17.25 -22.28
C ASN A 606 -2.89 -18.74 -22.70
N ALA A 607 -1.85 -19.16 -23.41
CA ALA A 607 -1.72 -20.53 -23.89
C ALA A 607 -1.67 -21.53 -22.73
N LYS A 608 -0.86 -21.27 -21.70
CA LYS A 608 -0.69 -22.15 -20.54
C LYS A 608 -1.99 -22.31 -19.73
N ARG A 609 -2.83 -21.27 -19.61
CA ARG A 609 -4.19 -21.38 -19.02
C ARG A 609 -5.10 -22.26 -19.86
N LEU A 610 -5.21 -21.98 -21.16
CA LEU A 610 -6.13 -22.70 -22.08
C LEU A 610 -5.70 -24.16 -22.30
N ASN A 611 -4.39 -24.45 -22.32
CA ASN A 611 -3.82 -25.81 -22.34
C ASN A 611 -4.32 -26.66 -21.16
N ASN A 612 -4.39 -26.06 -19.98
CA ASN A 612 -4.90 -26.69 -18.76
C ASN A 612 -6.44 -26.61 -18.67
N ASN A 613 -7.10 -26.29 -19.78
CA ASN A 613 -8.55 -26.09 -19.94
C ASN A 613 -9.19 -25.04 -19.02
N ALA A 614 -8.38 -24.14 -18.45
CA ALA A 614 -8.82 -23.13 -17.51
C ALA A 614 -8.99 -21.75 -18.18
N GLN A 615 -9.85 -20.91 -17.62
CA GLN A 615 -9.99 -19.51 -18.05
C GLN A 615 -8.70 -18.72 -17.81
N ALA A 616 -8.29 -17.94 -18.81
CA ALA A 616 -7.29 -16.89 -18.67
C ALA A 616 -7.96 -15.61 -18.16
N GLY A 617 -7.93 -15.41 -16.83
CA GLY A 617 -8.49 -14.22 -16.19
C GLY A 617 -7.64 -12.97 -16.41
N PHE A 618 -6.32 -13.11 -16.36
CA PHE A 618 -5.35 -12.03 -16.49
C PHE A 618 -4.76 -11.98 -17.92
N ALA A 619 -5.62 -12.07 -18.94
CA ALA A 619 -5.20 -12.19 -20.33
C ALA A 619 -4.33 -11.00 -20.80
N THR A 620 -3.47 -11.25 -21.80
CA THR A 620 -2.62 -10.23 -22.44
C THR A 620 -3.42 -8.97 -22.77
N SER A 621 -2.95 -7.82 -22.31
CA SER A 621 -3.51 -6.53 -22.68
C SER A 621 -2.88 -6.02 -23.96
N LYS A 622 -3.57 -5.11 -24.66
CA LYS A 622 -2.88 -4.23 -25.60
C LYS A 622 -2.04 -3.22 -24.82
N THR A 623 -1.00 -2.71 -25.46
CA THR A 623 -0.17 -1.63 -24.94
C THR A 623 0.31 -0.71 -26.07
N ALA A 624 0.56 0.55 -25.74
CA ALA A 624 1.05 1.58 -26.64
C ALA A 624 2.58 1.80 -26.55
N HIS A 625 3.34 0.91 -25.91
CA HIS A 625 4.82 0.98 -25.86
C HIS A 625 5.51 -0.03 -26.80
N LEU A 626 4.76 -0.50 -27.80
CA LEU A 626 5.23 -1.37 -28.89
C LEU A 626 5.55 -0.59 -30.16
N PHE A 627 6.57 -1.05 -30.88
CA PHE A 627 7.05 -0.48 -32.14
C PHE A 627 7.32 -1.58 -33.17
N LYS A 628 6.98 -1.36 -34.44
CA LYS A 628 7.32 -2.24 -35.56
C LYS A 628 8.33 -1.58 -36.49
N VAL A 629 9.22 -2.38 -37.04
CA VAL A 629 10.20 -2.01 -38.07
C VAL A 629 10.25 -3.11 -39.12
N GLN A 630 10.43 -2.75 -40.40
CA GLN A 630 10.54 -3.72 -41.49
C GLN A 630 11.98 -3.81 -41.97
N ALA A 631 12.56 -5.00 -41.86
CA ALA A 631 13.90 -5.35 -42.31
C ALA A 631 13.92 -5.74 -43.80
N THR A 632 15.04 -5.54 -44.50
CA THR A 632 15.17 -5.91 -45.92
C THR A 632 15.34 -7.41 -46.16
N SER A 633 15.73 -8.18 -45.14
CA SER A 633 15.96 -9.63 -45.20
C SER A 633 15.29 -10.37 -44.04
N PRO A 634 14.98 -11.69 -44.16
CA PRO A 634 14.63 -12.54 -43.01
C PRO A 634 15.82 -12.93 -42.12
N THR A 635 17.07 -12.66 -42.55
CA THR A 635 18.31 -13.11 -41.87
C THR A 635 19.31 -11.99 -41.57
N SER A 636 18.90 -10.73 -41.73
CA SER A 636 19.74 -9.56 -41.42
C SER A 636 19.84 -9.32 -39.91
N THR A 637 21.05 -8.97 -39.45
CA THR A 637 21.25 -8.48 -38.07
C THR A 637 20.81 -7.02 -37.98
N LEU A 638 20.10 -6.67 -36.91
CA LEU A 638 19.66 -5.30 -36.62
C LEU A 638 20.36 -4.78 -35.37
N GLU A 639 20.97 -3.60 -35.45
CA GLU A 639 21.44 -2.87 -34.27
C GLU A 639 20.33 -1.95 -33.78
N ILE A 640 19.75 -2.25 -32.62
CA ILE A 640 18.67 -1.48 -32.00
C ILE A 640 19.27 -0.62 -30.90
N THR A 641 19.08 0.70 -30.97
CA THR A 641 19.39 1.66 -29.90
C THR A 641 18.14 2.43 -29.51
N VAL A 642 17.80 2.41 -28.23
CA VAL A 642 16.75 3.23 -27.63
C VAL A 642 17.41 4.25 -26.72
N THR A 643 17.02 5.53 -26.80
CA THR A 643 17.55 6.60 -25.95
C THR A 643 16.40 7.25 -25.16
N ASP A 644 16.52 7.34 -23.84
CA ASP A 644 15.52 7.99 -22.99
C ASP A 644 15.66 9.52 -22.91
N LEU A 645 14.72 10.18 -22.21
CA LEU A 645 14.74 11.63 -21.99
C LEU A 645 16.00 12.15 -21.28
N PHE A 646 16.76 11.28 -20.63
CA PHE A 646 17.99 11.61 -19.90
C PHE A 646 19.25 11.35 -20.75
N GLY A 647 19.09 10.96 -22.02
CA GLY A 647 20.17 10.67 -22.95
C GLY A 647 20.83 9.30 -22.75
N LYS A 648 20.30 8.46 -21.86
CA LYS A 648 20.86 7.14 -21.56
C LYS A 648 20.42 6.14 -22.65
N GLN A 649 21.39 5.42 -23.19
CA GLN A 649 21.20 4.51 -24.32
C GLN A 649 21.10 3.05 -23.89
N TYR A 650 20.10 2.35 -24.41
CA TYR A 650 19.85 0.92 -24.26
C TYR A 650 20.04 0.25 -25.61
N LYS A 651 20.74 -0.90 -25.67
CA LYS A 651 21.16 -1.48 -26.95
C LYS A 651 20.94 -2.98 -27.04
N GLN A 652 20.56 -3.45 -28.23
CA GLN A 652 20.46 -4.87 -28.57
C GLN A 652 20.90 -5.08 -30.03
N THR A 653 21.97 -5.84 -30.20
CA THR A 653 22.28 -6.51 -31.47
C THR A 653 21.32 -7.69 -31.62
N MET A 654 20.46 -7.66 -32.64
CA MET A 654 19.46 -8.70 -32.92
C MET A 654 19.89 -9.50 -34.15
N GLU A 655 20.57 -10.62 -33.93
CA GLU A 655 20.76 -11.64 -34.96
C GLU A 655 19.42 -12.26 -35.38
N ARG A 656 19.29 -12.63 -36.66
CA ARG A 656 18.04 -13.17 -37.22
C ARG A 656 18.28 -14.40 -38.10
N PRO A 657 17.35 -15.37 -38.11
CA PRO A 657 16.01 -15.30 -37.51
C PRO A 657 15.99 -15.63 -36.01
N LYS A 658 15.26 -14.83 -35.21
CA LYS A 658 15.20 -14.96 -33.73
C LYS A 658 13.95 -15.74 -33.29
N GLU A 659 14.11 -17.00 -32.89
CA GLU A 659 12.98 -17.87 -32.48
C GLU A 659 12.22 -17.35 -31.25
N LEU A 660 10.89 -17.52 -31.24
CA LEU A 660 10.04 -17.24 -30.07
C LEU A 660 10.21 -18.36 -29.02
N THR A 661 10.80 -18.03 -27.86
CA THR A 661 11.01 -18.95 -26.74
C THR A 661 10.58 -18.35 -25.40
N TYR A 662 10.50 -19.18 -24.35
CA TYR A 662 10.16 -18.75 -22.99
C TYR A 662 11.29 -17.99 -22.25
N GLN A 663 12.49 -17.88 -22.84
CA GLN A 663 13.70 -17.33 -22.21
C GLN A 663 14.29 -16.14 -23.01
N MET A 664 13.41 -15.34 -23.64
CA MET A 664 13.79 -14.18 -24.49
C MET A 664 13.87 -12.86 -23.75
#